data_AF-I4MZV3-F1
#
_entry.id   AF-I4MZV3-F1
#
_cell.length_a   1.000
_cell.length_b   1.000
_cell.length_c   1.000
_cell.angle_alpha   90.00
_cell.angle_beta   90.00
_cell.angle_gamma   90.00
#
_symmetry.space_group_name_H-M   'P 1'
#
loop_
_entity.id
_entity.type
_entity.pdbx_description
1 polymer ?
#
loop_
_entity_poly.entity_id
_entity_poly.type
_entity_poly.pdbx_seq_one_letter_code
_entity_poly.pdbx_strand_id
1 'polypeptide(L)'
;MIRRSLPAVFALLFATPLLAAGTQQTLFNFVRPADVVQVTTVDASLPQYNAEQTAEGEVLRRVTFNPVAAPSLTLKPQTGAWDWSTDSAITLRAQSAMDWAVTLYVKVQSNDGKTLTSRIDLPAGPAQTLVIPLKASSPLSQGMRAGPPMPWMADGQRTLLASSEGEVTASQVVSVTLSMDKPAVAQNILLERFGVVDGDALQKSAYADIVDEYGQFSRGRWPEKISSDDQLKAAAAREQQQLKGWLAERAKAPMDKFGGLIQGAAFNASGFFHTEKRDGRWYLVTPEGHPFYSLGVNAVAADNDRTYVQGREWMFAKLPKADEPAAHYYGQSNNQDGNGSSVGRGFGSGRWFDFYGANLQRTYATPCSPTPQAPCAAKPFDAIRWQKHTLDRLQAWGFNTLGNWSATSLEGNQRVPYVLPLSIVGDYASISTGMDWWGRMPDPFDPRFAMATERAVAIAARDHRDDPYLIGYFADNELAWAGPGNDPKARYALAYGTLRQTTDVPAKRAFLKQLRDKYRNQEGLSKAWGINLPAWELMEDPGFEAPPPNPEHPEIEADLKFFQRTFADTYFKTIADALKWHAPNHLLLGGRYAVSSPEAVDSCAQYCDVLSFNFYTPKPQDGYDFARLRQLDKPVLVSEFTFGSRDRGPFWPGPMEVAKEEDRGTAYATFLKAAMQEPTIVGVHWFQYLDQPVTGRLLDGENGHFGLVGITDVPYQGFVAAVRKSNQDSLDQLAKTLPAVAPAESGDKGANHGKGGAHK
;
A
#
# COMPACT_ATOMS: atom_id res chain seq x y z
N MET A 1 -47.00 63.04 -50.82
CA MET A 1 -47.96 61.94 -51.00
C MET A 1 -47.50 60.74 -50.17
N ILE A 2 -48.41 60.21 -49.33
CA ILE A 2 -48.62 58.77 -49.02
C ILE A 2 -47.42 58.05 -48.35
N ARG A 3 -47.40 57.95 -47.01
CA ARG A 3 -47.81 56.77 -46.19
C ARG A 3 -47.33 55.42 -46.74
N ARG A 4 -46.65 54.61 -45.90
CA ARG A 4 -47.20 53.32 -45.41
C ARG A 4 -46.29 52.61 -44.42
N SER A 5 -46.99 51.91 -43.55
CA SER A 5 -46.62 51.17 -42.35
C SER A 5 -46.72 49.66 -42.61
N LEU A 6 -45.81 48.86 -42.03
CA LEU A 6 -45.96 47.46 -41.50
C LEU A 6 -46.43 46.34 -42.48
N PRO A 7 -46.36 45.00 -42.17
CA PRO A 7 -45.77 44.26 -41.02
C PRO A 7 -45.09 42.88 -41.34
N ALA A 8 -44.59 42.21 -40.28
CA ALA A 8 -44.80 40.79 -39.93
C ALA A 8 -43.85 39.62 -40.37
N VAL A 9 -43.33 38.95 -39.32
CA VAL A 9 -43.16 37.49 -39.04
C VAL A 9 -41.91 36.68 -39.46
N PHE A 10 -41.47 35.88 -38.46
CA PHE A 10 -40.76 34.59 -38.46
C PHE A 10 -39.23 34.57 -38.34
N ALA A 11 -38.74 34.39 -37.11
CA ALA A 11 -37.69 33.40 -36.80
C ALA A 11 -37.68 33.10 -35.29
N LEU A 12 -38.26 31.96 -34.93
CA LEU A 12 -38.20 31.30 -33.62
C LEU A 12 -37.43 29.99 -33.85
N LEU A 13 -36.62 29.57 -32.85
CA LEU A 13 -35.89 28.28 -32.72
C LEU A 13 -34.54 28.29 -33.48
N PHE A 14 -33.36 28.17 -32.85
CA PHE A 14 -32.94 27.20 -31.83
C PHE A 14 -32.01 27.85 -30.80
N ALA A 15 -32.42 27.88 -29.53
CA ALA A 15 -31.51 27.98 -28.40
C ALA A 15 -31.45 26.59 -27.75
N THR A 16 -30.27 25.97 -27.76
CA THR A 16 -29.98 24.77 -26.99
C THR A 16 -30.09 25.08 -25.50
N PRO A 17 -30.72 24.22 -24.68
CA PRO A 17 -30.82 24.49 -23.25
C PRO A 17 -29.43 24.37 -22.62
N LEU A 18 -28.96 25.47 -22.02
CA LEU A 18 -27.93 25.42 -20.99
C LEU A 18 -28.44 24.52 -19.87
N LEU A 19 -27.69 23.46 -19.55
CA LEU A 19 -27.87 22.70 -18.32
C LEU A 19 -27.73 23.68 -17.15
N ALA A 20 -28.85 24.02 -16.51
CA ALA A 20 -28.84 24.78 -15.28
C ALA A 20 -28.20 23.92 -14.19
N ALA A 21 -27.05 24.34 -13.68
CA ALA A 21 -26.56 23.87 -12.39
C ALA A 21 -27.67 24.09 -11.36
N GLY A 22 -27.96 23.08 -10.53
CA GLY A 22 -29.02 23.14 -9.52
C GLY A 22 -28.95 24.43 -8.71
N THR A 23 -30.09 25.09 -8.50
CA THR A 23 -30.17 26.35 -7.76
C THR A 23 -29.73 26.13 -6.31
N GLN A 24 -28.55 26.60 -5.94
CA GLN A 24 -28.04 26.55 -4.56
C GLN A 24 -28.99 27.33 -3.63
N GLN A 25 -29.53 26.66 -2.62
CA GLN A 25 -30.32 27.31 -1.58
C GLN A 25 -29.40 27.81 -0.48
N THR A 26 -29.26 29.13 -0.36
CA THR A 26 -28.54 29.73 0.78
C THR A 26 -29.44 29.70 2.02
N LEU A 27 -28.97 29.04 3.09
CA LEU A 27 -29.68 28.92 4.37
C LEU A 27 -29.19 29.96 5.38
N PHE A 28 -27.89 30.28 5.36
CA PHE A 28 -27.31 31.26 6.26
C PHE A 28 -26.13 31.99 5.62
N ASN A 29 -26.00 33.28 5.94
CA ASN A 29 -24.86 34.10 5.55
C ASN A 29 -24.20 34.67 6.81
N PHE A 30 -22.95 34.33 7.07
CA PHE A 30 -22.22 34.74 8.27
C PHE A 30 -21.90 36.24 8.29
N VAL A 31 -21.83 36.89 7.12
CA VAL A 31 -21.56 38.33 6.94
C VAL A 31 -22.84 39.16 7.06
N ARG A 32 -23.96 38.62 6.55
CA ARG A 32 -25.30 39.23 6.64
C ARG A 32 -26.26 38.21 7.25
N PRO A 33 -26.21 37.99 8.57
CA PRO A 33 -27.02 36.98 9.23
C PRO A 33 -28.51 37.23 8.96
N ALA A 34 -29.21 36.19 8.52
CA ALA A 34 -30.65 36.15 8.51
C ALA A 34 -31.13 35.37 9.75
N ASP A 35 -32.28 35.74 10.31
CA ASP A 35 -32.80 35.16 11.55
C ASP A 35 -33.28 33.70 11.41
N VAL A 36 -32.95 32.97 10.34
CA VAL A 36 -33.45 31.62 10.06
C VAL A 36 -32.56 30.47 10.57
N VAL A 37 -31.34 30.77 11.03
CA VAL A 37 -30.40 29.78 11.60
C VAL A 37 -29.83 30.28 12.92
N GLN A 38 -29.85 29.42 13.94
CA GLN A 38 -29.19 29.67 15.22
C GLN A 38 -27.72 29.24 15.13
N VAL A 39 -26.81 30.10 15.58
CA VAL A 39 -25.38 29.82 15.67
C VAL A 39 -24.99 29.76 17.13
N THR A 40 -24.44 28.63 17.57
CA THR A 40 -23.95 28.42 18.93
C THR A 40 -22.49 27.97 18.88
N THR A 41 -21.71 28.32 19.90
CA THR A 41 -20.30 27.96 19.98
C THR A 41 -19.99 27.30 21.33
N VAL A 42 -19.07 26.35 21.33
CA VAL A 42 -18.47 25.74 22.53
C VAL A 42 -16.96 25.82 22.33
N ASP A 43 -16.28 26.56 23.20
CA ASP A 43 -14.83 26.83 23.08
C ASP A 43 -14.39 27.35 21.70
N ALA A 44 -15.32 28.03 21.02
CA ALA A 44 -15.09 28.79 19.81
C ALA A 44 -15.73 30.17 19.94
N SER A 45 -15.26 31.14 19.15
CA SER A 45 -15.79 32.50 19.18
C SER A 45 -15.85 33.13 17.79
N LEU A 46 -16.74 34.11 17.64
CA LEU A 46 -16.83 35.02 16.49
C LEU A 46 -16.29 36.38 16.98
N PRO A 47 -14.96 36.59 17.03
CA PRO A 47 -14.34 37.67 17.79
C PRO A 47 -14.69 39.07 17.27
N GLN A 48 -15.12 39.18 16.02
CA GLN A 48 -15.57 40.44 15.42
C GLN A 48 -16.99 40.31 14.87
N TYR A 49 -17.77 41.38 15.01
CA TYR A 49 -19.08 41.50 14.37
C TYR A 49 -18.95 41.79 12.87
N ASN A 50 -17.91 42.52 12.49
CA ASN A 50 -17.65 42.91 11.11
C ASN A 50 -16.99 41.76 10.34
N ALA A 51 -17.26 41.69 9.05
CA ALA A 51 -16.60 40.76 8.17
C ALA A 51 -15.21 41.29 7.73
N GLU A 52 -14.33 40.36 7.41
CA GLU A 52 -12.98 40.58 6.94
C GLU A 52 -12.95 40.46 5.41
N GLN A 53 -12.24 41.37 4.77
CA GLN A 53 -11.96 41.28 3.35
C GLN A 53 -10.68 40.46 3.13
N THR A 54 -10.76 39.42 2.32
CA THR A 54 -9.63 38.58 1.95
C THR A 54 -8.74 39.28 0.92
N ALA A 55 -7.56 38.72 0.67
CA ALA A 55 -6.66 39.22 -0.37
C ALA A 55 -7.28 39.22 -1.78
N GLU A 56 -8.22 38.30 -2.07
CA GLU A 56 -8.97 38.25 -3.34
C GLU A 56 -10.26 39.11 -3.32
N GLY A 57 -10.47 39.89 -2.26
CA GLY A 57 -11.59 40.84 -2.15
C GLY A 57 -12.90 40.23 -1.67
N GLU A 58 -12.94 38.93 -1.34
CA GLU A 58 -14.10 38.28 -0.75
C GLU A 58 -14.31 38.76 0.69
N VAL A 59 -15.57 38.82 1.12
CA VAL A 59 -15.93 39.28 2.46
C VAL A 59 -16.44 38.06 3.24
N LEU A 60 -15.72 37.66 4.29
CA LEU A 60 -16.04 36.50 5.13
C LEU A 60 -15.92 36.83 6.61
N ARG A 61 -16.51 36.02 7.49
CA ARG A 61 -16.48 36.24 8.95
C ARG A 61 -15.57 35.22 9.64
N ARG A 62 -14.69 35.70 10.52
CA ARG A 62 -13.77 34.84 11.28
C ARG A 62 -14.45 34.09 12.40
N VAL A 63 -14.09 32.82 12.51
CA VAL A 63 -14.36 31.92 13.64
C VAL A 63 -13.03 31.45 14.21
N THR A 64 -12.85 31.59 15.52
CA THR A 64 -11.66 31.12 16.25
C THR A 64 -12.02 29.91 17.09
N PHE A 65 -11.31 28.79 16.90
CA PHE A 65 -11.43 27.56 17.67
C PHE A 65 -10.28 27.48 18.68
N ASN A 66 -10.59 27.36 19.98
CA ASN A 66 -9.59 27.34 21.05
C ASN A 66 -8.88 25.97 21.15
N PRO A 67 -7.65 25.90 21.71
CA PRO A 67 -6.89 24.66 21.84
C PRO A 67 -7.39 23.75 22.97
N VAL A 68 -8.62 23.26 22.84
CA VAL A 68 -9.27 22.30 23.75
C VAL A 68 -9.66 21.03 22.98
N ALA A 69 -10.21 20.02 23.65
CA ALA A 69 -10.45 18.71 23.05
C ALA A 69 -11.34 18.74 21.79
N ALA A 70 -12.44 19.52 21.80
CA ALA A 70 -13.39 19.56 20.68
C ALA A 70 -14.08 20.93 20.56
N PRO A 71 -13.34 22.03 20.30
CA PRO A 71 -13.95 23.33 20.05
C PRO A 71 -14.91 23.22 18.85
N SER A 72 -16.07 23.87 18.94
CA SER A 72 -17.12 23.71 17.93
C SER A 72 -17.98 24.94 17.69
N LEU A 73 -18.50 25.03 16.47
CA LEU A 73 -19.57 25.93 16.05
C LEU A 73 -20.71 25.09 15.49
N THR A 74 -21.90 25.23 16.05
CA THR A 74 -23.09 24.48 15.65
C THR A 74 -24.16 25.39 15.07
N LEU A 75 -24.63 25.03 13.88
CA LEU A 75 -25.78 25.61 13.19
C LEU A 75 -27.03 24.76 13.47
N LYS A 76 -28.14 25.40 13.85
CA LYS A 76 -29.45 24.76 14.05
C LYS A 76 -30.58 25.53 13.35
N PRO A 77 -31.65 24.88 12.91
CA PRO A 77 -32.86 25.59 12.48
C PRO A 77 -33.44 26.40 13.65
N GLN A 78 -34.12 27.51 13.37
CA GLN A 78 -34.82 28.25 14.44
C GLN A 78 -35.89 27.41 15.13
N THR A 79 -36.60 26.59 14.37
CA THR A 79 -37.67 25.73 14.85
C THR A 79 -37.66 24.41 14.08
N GLY A 80 -37.94 23.30 14.76
CA GLY A 80 -38.11 21.99 14.12
C GLY A 80 -36.82 21.43 13.54
N ALA A 81 -36.90 20.95 12.29
CA ALA A 81 -35.80 20.36 11.54
C ALA A 81 -35.78 20.91 10.10
N TRP A 82 -34.63 20.89 9.46
CA TRP A 82 -34.54 21.12 8.01
C TRP A 82 -34.97 19.85 7.25
N ASP A 83 -35.72 20.06 6.16
CA ASP A 83 -36.01 19.02 5.17
C ASP A 83 -35.15 19.27 3.93
N TRP A 84 -34.14 18.41 3.76
CA TRP A 84 -33.20 18.38 2.64
C TRP A 84 -33.39 17.13 1.79
N SER A 85 -34.60 16.55 1.78
CA SER A 85 -34.90 15.33 1.02
C SER A 85 -34.74 15.47 -0.49
N THR A 86 -34.75 16.70 -1.01
CA THR A 86 -34.52 17.03 -2.42
C THR A 86 -33.08 17.44 -2.74
N ASP A 87 -32.23 17.58 -1.73
CA ASP A 87 -30.83 17.96 -1.86
C ASP A 87 -29.93 16.74 -1.69
N SER A 88 -28.70 16.83 -2.21
CA SER A 88 -27.71 15.75 -2.09
C SER A 88 -26.39 16.20 -1.47
N ALA A 89 -26.19 17.51 -1.24
CA ALA A 89 -25.03 18.02 -0.51
C ALA A 89 -25.28 19.32 0.27
N ILE A 90 -24.51 19.49 1.35
CA ILE A 90 -24.30 20.78 2.01
C ILE A 90 -23.17 21.52 1.30
N THR A 91 -23.30 22.85 1.21
CA THR A 91 -22.24 23.74 0.77
C THR A 91 -21.84 24.73 1.86
N LEU A 92 -20.53 24.96 2.00
CA LEU A 92 -19.98 25.97 2.91
C LEU A 92 -18.83 26.72 2.23
N ARG A 93 -19.00 28.02 2.00
CA ARG A 93 -17.89 28.88 1.54
C ARG A 93 -16.98 29.20 2.72
N ALA A 94 -15.75 28.71 2.67
CA ALA A 94 -14.80 28.79 3.77
C ALA A 94 -13.36 29.06 3.29
N GLN A 95 -12.55 29.66 4.16
CA GLN A 95 -11.13 29.89 3.97
C GLN A 95 -10.38 29.55 5.26
N SER A 96 -9.24 28.86 5.17
CA SER A 96 -8.30 28.81 6.30
C SER A 96 -7.73 30.20 6.53
N ALA A 97 -7.84 30.72 7.76
CA ALA A 97 -7.23 31.99 8.14
C ALA A 97 -5.86 31.78 8.79
N MET A 98 -5.22 30.66 8.47
CA MET A 98 -3.89 30.25 8.92
C MET A 98 -2.96 30.15 7.70
N ASP A 99 -1.65 30.21 7.94
CA ASP A 99 -0.63 29.99 6.90
C ASP A 99 -0.46 28.51 6.52
N TRP A 100 -1.24 27.62 7.14
CA TRP A 100 -1.23 26.18 6.92
C TRP A 100 -2.65 25.62 6.75
N ALA A 101 -2.74 24.36 6.29
CA ALA A 101 -4.01 23.65 6.17
C ALA A 101 -4.58 23.28 7.54
N VAL A 102 -5.88 23.44 7.73
CA VAL A 102 -6.59 23.04 8.96
C VAL A 102 -7.47 21.83 8.70
N THR A 103 -7.49 20.87 9.63
CA THR A 103 -8.43 19.76 9.57
C THR A 103 -9.73 20.14 10.28
N LEU A 104 -10.81 20.21 9.52
CA LEU A 104 -12.16 20.52 9.97
C LEU A 104 -13.02 19.26 9.93
N TYR A 105 -13.72 18.97 11.02
CA TYR A 105 -14.76 17.95 11.07
C TYR A 105 -16.13 18.60 10.94
N VAL A 106 -16.96 18.08 10.04
CA VAL A 106 -18.36 18.51 9.89
C VAL A 106 -19.27 17.34 10.22
N LYS A 107 -20.08 17.50 11.28
CA LYS A 107 -21.08 16.51 11.70
C LYS A 107 -22.48 17.03 11.39
N VAL A 108 -23.22 16.27 10.59
CA VAL A 108 -24.66 16.48 10.33
C VAL A 108 -25.44 15.49 11.18
N GLN A 109 -26.44 15.96 11.92
CA GLN A 109 -27.26 15.11 12.79
C GLN A 109 -28.73 15.28 12.47
N SER A 110 -29.45 14.16 12.33
CA SER A 110 -30.91 14.13 12.21
C SER A 110 -31.60 13.86 13.55
N ASN A 111 -32.89 14.17 13.62
CA ASN A 111 -33.70 14.10 14.84
C ASN A 111 -33.83 12.68 15.42
N ASP A 112 -33.61 11.66 14.59
CA ASP A 112 -33.56 10.24 14.97
C ASP A 112 -32.21 9.82 15.59
N GLY A 113 -31.27 10.75 15.76
CA GLY A 113 -29.96 10.52 16.36
C GLY A 113 -28.90 10.05 15.39
N LYS A 114 -29.23 9.80 14.12
CA LYS A 114 -28.24 9.41 13.09
C LYS A 114 -27.29 10.57 12.79
N THR A 115 -26.04 10.21 12.50
CA THR A 115 -24.98 11.18 12.22
C THR A 115 -24.19 10.82 10.97
N LEU A 116 -23.97 11.83 10.14
CA LEU A 116 -23.00 11.81 9.06
C LEU A 116 -21.82 12.70 9.45
N THR A 117 -20.61 12.18 9.34
CA THR A 117 -19.38 12.91 9.71
C THR A 117 -18.45 13.02 8.52
N SER A 118 -17.91 14.21 8.28
CA SER A 118 -16.94 14.47 7.21
C SER A 118 -15.65 15.03 7.77
N ARG A 119 -14.52 14.58 7.22
CA ARG A 119 -13.19 15.15 7.50
C ARG A 119 -12.74 15.97 6.29
N ILE A 120 -12.35 17.22 6.53
CA ILE A 120 -11.99 18.19 5.50
C ILE A 120 -10.60 18.74 5.84
N ASP A 121 -9.63 18.52 4.95
CA ASP A 121 -8.35 19.22 5.01
C ASP A 121 -8.50 20.53 4.21
N LEU A 122 -8.82 21.63 4.90
CA LEU A 122 -9.01 22.94 4.30
C LEU A 122 -7.64 23.62 4.12
N PRO A 123 -7.11 23.74 2.89
CA PRO A 123 -5.79 24.31 2.69
C PRO A 123 -5.76 25.81 2.97
N ALA A 124 -4.56 26.31 3.26
CA ALA A 124 -4.29 27.75 3.23
C ALA A 124 -4.52 28.31 1.82
N GLY A 125 -4.85 29.59 1.74
CA GLY A 125 -5.12 30.27 0.49
C GLY A 125 -6.52 30.85 0.42
N PRO A 126 -7.03 31.16 -0.78
CA PRO A 126 -8.30 31.85 -0.96
C PRO A 126 -9.51 31.05 -0.51
N ALA A 127 -10.68 31.68 -0.48
CA ALA A 127 -11.90 30.99 -0.12
C ALA A 127 -12.29 29.93 -1.15
N GLN A 128 -12.90 28.88 -0.62
CA GLN A 128 -13.24 27.64 -1.31
C GLN A 128 -14.65 27.23 -0.94
N THR A 129 -15.35 26.61 -1.87
CA THR A 129 -16.66 26.01 -1.60
C THR A 129 -16.46 24.57 -1.16
N LEU A 130 -16.66 24.31 0.13
CA LEU A 130 -16.73 22.96 0.68
C LEU A 130 -18.06 22.33 0.24
N VAL A 131 -18.01 21.11 -0.29
CA VAL A 131 -19.17 20.31 -0.70
C VAL A 131 -19.16 19.04 0.15
N ILE A 132 -20.19 18.86 0.95
CA ILE A 132 -20.33 17.73 1.88
C ILE A 132 -21.54 16.92 1.43
N PRO A 133 -21.33 15.73 0.82
CA PRO A 133 -22.42 14.85 0.42
C PRO A 133 -23.30 14.51 1.62
N LEU A 134 -24.63 14.50 1.45
CA LEU A 134 -25.60 14.06 2.47
C LEU A 134 -25.73 12.53 2.54
N LYS A 135 -25.17 11.84 1.55
CA LYS A 135 -24.95 10.39 1.56
C LYS A 135 -23.46 10.12 1.75
N ALA A 136 -23.10 9.18 2.62
CA ALA A 136 -21.71 8.80 2.83
C ALA A 136 -21.02 8.47 1.50
N SER A 137 -19.86 9.09 1.29
CA SER A 137 -19.04 8.89 0.10
C SER A 137 -17.58 9.10 0.43
N SER A 138 -16.73 8.27 -0.16
CA SER A 138 -15.28 8.33 -0.03
C SER A 138 -14.64 7.97 -1.37
N PRO A 139 -13.34 8.24 -1.56
CA PRO A 139 -12.59 7.70 -2.69
C PRO A 139 -12.77 6.19 -2.84
N LEU A 140 -12.87 5.45 -1.73
CA LEU A 140 -13.04 4.00 -1.77
C LEU A 140 -14.40 3.59 -2.38
N SER A 141 -15.45 4.36 -2.11
CA SER A 141 -16.74 4.21 -2.83
C SER A 141 -16.63 4.47 -4.34
N GLN A 142 -15.60 5.21 -4.77
CA GLN A 142 -15.22 5.42 -6.18
C GLN A 142 -14.18 4.41 -6.69
N GLY A 143 -13.85 3.41 -5.88
CA GLY A 143 -12.97 2.29 -6.23
C GLY A 143 -11.48 2.58 -6.08
N MET A 144 -11.09 3.64 -5.39
CA MET A 144 -9.69 4.08 -5.25
C MET A 144 -9.34 4.50 -3.82
N ARG A 145 -8.09 4.33 -3.38
CA ARG A 145 -7.68 4.62 -1.99
C ARG A 145 -7.64 6.12 -1.68
N ALA A 146 -7.20 6.94 -2.63
CA ALA A 146 -7.23 8.40 -2.53
C ALA A 146 -7.96 9.03 -3.72
N GLY A 147 -8.68 10.13 -3.49
CA GLY A 147 -9.40 10.86 -4.54
C GLY A 147 -8.51 11.92 -5.23
N PRO A 148 -8.98 12.53 -6.32
CA PRO A 148 -8.21 13.55 -7.04
C PRO A 148 -7.83 14.74 -6.15
N PRO A 149 -6.73 15.45 -6.45
CA PRO A 149 -6.31 16.61 -5.67
C PRO A 149 -7.41 17.65 -5.50
N MET A 150 -7.55 18.17 -4.28
CA MET A 150 -8.50 19.19 -3.90
C MET A 150 -7.77 20.45 -3.37
N PRO A 151 -8.35 21.65 -3.53
CA PRO A 151 -9.57 21.93 -4.27
C PRO A 151 -9.34 21.81 -5.78
N TRP A 152 -10.41 21.54 -6.52
CA TRP A 152 -10.42 21.62 -7.98
C TRP A 152 -11.25 22.82 -8.46
N MET A 153 -11.09 23.21 -9.72
CA MET A 153 -11.85 24.31 -10.31
C MET A 153 -13.15 23.78 -10.93
N ALA A 154 -14.27 23.98 -10.24
CA ALA A 154 -15.62 23.71 -10.74
C ALA A 154 -16.27 25.03 -11.17
N ASP A 155 -16.59 25.19 -12.46
CA ASP A 155 -17.21 26.41 -13.00
C ASP A 155 -16.49 27.71 -12.61
N GLY A 156 -15.14 27.68 -12.59
CA GLY A 156 -14.32 28.82 -12.21
C GLY A 156 -14.22 29.07 -10.69
N GLN A 157 -14.79 28.20 -9.86
CA GLN A 157 -14.75 28.27 -8.40
C GLN A 157 -13.91 27.14 -7.79
N ARG A 158 -13.08 27.49 -6.81
CA ARG A 158 -12.34 26.51 -6.01
C ARG A 158 -13.31 25.70 -5.17
N THR A 159 -13.35 24.40 -5.40
CA THR A 159 -14.33 23.48 -4.79
C THR A 159 -13.62 22.31 -4.15
N LEU A 160 -14.01 21.98 -2.92
CA LEU A 160 -13.46 20.87 -2.15
C LEU A 160 -14.59 19.88 -1.84
N LEU A 161 -14.51 18.69 -2.42
CA LEU A 161 -15.44 17.60 -2.11
C LEU A 161 -14.95 16.83 -0.87
N ALA A 162 -15.75 16.84 0.19
CA ALA A 162 -15.44 16.13 1.42
C ALA A 162 -15.74 14.63 1.30
N SER A 163 -14.96 13.81 2.03
CA SER A 163 -15.35 12.43 2.31
C SER A 163 -16.22 12.39 3.57
N SER A 164 -17.21 11.50 3.57
CA SER A 164 -18.19 11.38 4.65
C SER A 164 -18.44 9.92 5.02
N GLU A 165 -18.68 9.66 6.30
CA GLU A 165 -19.06 8.36 6.86
C GLU A 165 -20.31 8.47 7.75
N GLY A 166 -21.02 7.37 7.94
CA GLY A 166 -22.28 7.32 8.67
C GLY A 166 -23.51 7.55 7.78
N GLU A 167 -24.61 7.97 8.39
CA GLU A 167 -25.87 8.21 7.69
C GLU A 167 -26.65 9.34 8.37
N VAL A 168 -27.52 10.00 7.60
CA VAL A 168 -28.43 11.03 8.11
C VAL A 168 -29.79 10.89 7.44
N THR A 169 -30.86 11.13 8.19
CA THR A 169 -32.21 11.22 7.63
C THR A 169 -32.45 12.65 7.14
N ALA A 170 -32.29 12.86 5.83
CA ALA A 170 -32.25 14.19 5.20
C ALA A 170 -33.53 15.03 5.42
N SER A 171 -34.70 14.41 5.64
CA SER A 171 -35.96 15.12 5.90
C SER A 171 -36.09 15.67 7.32
N GLN A 172 -35.15 15.37 8.22
CA GLN A 172 -35.23 15.71 9.64
C GLN A 172 -33.89 16.16 10.22
N VAL A 173 -33.11 16.96 9.49
CA VAL A 173 -31.80 17.44 9.97
C VAL A 173 -31.97 18.50 11.05
N VAL A 174 -31.33 18.31 12.20
CA VAL A 174 -31.45 19.20 13.37
C VAL A 174 -30.18 19.99 13.68
N SER A 175 -29.03 19.57 13.17
CA SER A 175 -27.80 20.36 13.33
C SER A 175 -26.71 20.06 12.31
N VAL A 176 -25.87 21.07 12.05
CA VAL A 176 -24.57 20.95 11.40
C VAL A 176 -23.51 21.53 12.34
N THR A 177 -22.55 20.72 12.74
CA THR A 177 -21.49 21.10 13.68
C THR A 177 -20.13 21.08 13.00
N LEU A 178 -19.45 22.22 13.00
CA LEU A 178 -18.06 22.38 12.62
C LEU A 178 -17.21 22.21 13.88
N SER A 179 -16.17 21.38 13.82
CA SER A 179 -15.30 21.14 14.97
C SER A 179 -13.87 20.79 14.56
N MET A 180 -12.94 20.88 15.51
CA MET A 180 -11.56 20.44 15.35
C MET A 180 -11.21 19.47 16.47
N ASP A 181 -10.44 18.43 16.18
CA ASP A 181 -9.97 17.49 17.21
C ASP A 181 -8.67 18.02 17.82
N LYS A 182 -8.75 18.41 19.10
CA LYS A 182 -7.63 18.82 19.95
C LYS A 182 -6.56 19.68 19.24
N PRO A 183 -6.90 20.84 18.65
CA PRO A 183 -5.90 21.68 18.00
C PRO A 183 -4.84 22.14 19.01
N ALA A 184 -3.56 22.06 18.62
CA ALA A 184 -2.43 22.39 19.52
C ALA A 184 -2.34 23.88 19.85
N VAL A 185 -2.86 24.73 18.97
CA VAL A 185 -2.96 26.19 19.12
C VAL A 185 -4.31 26.64 18.59
N ALA A 186 -4.76 27.84 18.96
CA ALA A 186 -5.99 28.40 18.42
C ALA A 186 -5.94 28.46 16.89
N GLN A 187 -6.98 27.94 16.23
CA GLN A 187 -7.09 27.89 14.78
C GLN A 187 -8.20 28.82 14.32
N ASN A 188 -8.02 29.47 13.17
CA ASN A 188 -8.98 30.41 12.62
C ASN A 188 -9.43 29.99 11.22
N ILE A 189 -10.73 30.09 10.97
CA ILE A 189 -11.31 29.97 9.62
C ILE A 189 -12.19 31.19 9.33
N LEU A 190 -12.36 31.54 8.07
CA LEU A 190 -13.33 32.51 7.62
C LEU A 190 -14.50 31.79 6.95
N LEU A 191 -15.73 32.18 7.26
CA LEU A 191 -16.97 31.60 6.71
C LEU A 191 -17.82 32.67 6.04
N GLU A 192 -18.52 32.33 4.96
CA GLU A 192 -19.46 33.24 4.29
C GLU A 192 -20.85 32.64 4.16
N ARG A 193 -21.04 31.64 3.29
CA ARG A 193 -22.36 31.11 2.90
C ARG A 193 -22.46 29.67 3.34
N PHE A 194 -23.54 29.33 4.04
CA PHE A 194 -23.97 27.97 4.32
C PHE A 194 -25.28 27.71 3.58
N GLY A 195 -25.37 26.57 2.90
CA GLY A 195 -26.53 26.21 2.11
C GLY A 195 -26.57 24.74 1.71
N VAL A 196 -27.55 24.40 0.89
CA VAL A 196 -27.72 23.06 0.30
C VAL A 196 -27.88 23.16 -1.21
N VAL A 197 -27.57 22.07 -1.90
CA VAL A 197 -27.66 21.96 -3.35
C VAL A 197 -27.87 20.50 -3.76
N ASP A 198 -28.31 20.29 -5.00
CA ASP A 198 -28.08 19.02 -5.69
C ASP A 198 -26.57 18.87 -6.02
N GLY A 199 -25.86 18.22 -5.10
CA GLY A 199 -24.43 17.96 -5.15
C GLY A 199 -24.02 16.72 -5.93
N ASP A 200 -24.93 15.87 -6.39
CA ASP A 200 -24.60 14.66 -7.16
C ASP A 200 -23.85 15.02 -8.45
N ALA A 201 -24.26 16.12 -9.10
CA ALA A 201 -23.58 16.65 -10.28
C ALA A 201 -22.17 17.17 -9.96
N LEU A 202 -21.99 17.84 -8.81
CA LEU A 202 -20.69 18.34 -8.35
C LEU A 202 -19.75 17.20 -7.95
N GLN A 203 -20.29 16.18 -7.27
CA GLN A 203 -19.55 14.98 -6.94
C GLN A 203 -19.12 14.25 -8.21
N LYS A 204 -20.04 14.05 -9.17
CA LYS A 204 -19.70 13.43 -10.44
C LYS A 204 -18.66 14.25 -11.21
N SER A 205 -18.79 15.58 -11.28
CA SER A 205 -17.82 16.41 -11.99
C SER A 205 -16.44 16.42 -11.33
N ALA A 206 -16.34 16.24 -10.01
CA ALA A 206 -15.06 16.10 -9.31
C ALA A 206 -14.21 14.93 -9.84
N TYR A 207 -14.86 13.83 -10.27
CA TYR A 207 -14.21 12.63 -10.78
C TYR A 207 -14.32 12.47 -12.31
N ALA A 208 -15.06 13.33 -13.01
CA ALA A 208 -15.28 13.21 -14.45
C ALA A 208 -14.00 13.47 -15.25
N ASP A 209 -13.74 12.64 -16.26
CA ASP A 209 -12.59 12.77 -17.17
C ASP A 209 -11.24 12.93 -16.45
N ILE A 210 -11.07 12.35 -15.25
CA ILE A 210 -9.81 12.44 -14.48
C ILE A 210 -8.69 11.56 -15.05
N VAL A 211 -8.99 10.63 -15.96
CA VAL A 211 -7.98 9.77 -16.59
C VAL A 211 -7.89 10.08 -18.08
N ASP A 212 -6.69 10.38 -18.58
CA ASP A 212 -6.42 10.57 -20.01
C ASP A 212 -6.24 9.24 -20.77
N GLU A 213 -6.03 9.30 -22.09
CA GLU A 213 -5.92 8.10 -22.94
C GLU A 213 -4.70 7.21 -22.63
N TYR A 214 -3.73 7.73 -21.89
CA TYR A 214 -2.51 7.04 -21.44
C TYR A 214 -2.65 6.49 -20.02
N GLY A 215 -3.79 6.70 -19.35
CA GLY A 215 -4.01 6.24 -17.97
C GLY A 215 -3.50 7.23 -16.90
N GLN A 216 -3.09 8.44 -17.28
CA GLN A 216 -2.55 9.43 -16.36
C GLN A 216 -3.63 10.39 -15.87
N PHE A 217 -3.39 11.07 -14.75
CA PHE A 217 -4.30 12.10 -14.26
C PHE A 217 -4.40 13.25 -15.25
N SER A 218 -5.58 13.47 -15.83
CA SER A 218 -5.79 14.38 -16.96
C SER A 218 -5.54 15.85 -16.59
N ARG A 219 -5.91 16.26 -15.37
CA ARG A 219 -5.88 17.67 -14.93
C ARG A 219 -4.51 18.09 -14.36
N GLY A 220 -3.62 17.16 -14.07
CA GLY A 220 -2.29 17.43 -13.55
C GLY A 220 -1.27 17.74 -14.65
N ARG A 221 -0.14 18.34 -14.25
CA ARG A 221 1.04 18.57 -15.09
C ARG A 221 2.28 18.27 -14.28
N TRP A 222 3.21 17.50 -14.86
CA TRP A 222 4.50 17.18 -14.27
C TRP A 222 5.51 16.89 -15.39
N PRO A 223 6.83 16.87 -15.11
CA PRO A 223 7.86 16.78 -16.15
C PRO A 223 7.79 15.52 -17.02
N GLU A 224 7.43 14.37 -16.44
CA GLU A 224 7.38 13.07 -17.11
C GLU A 224 6.04 12.80 -17.82
N LYS A 225 5.05 13.71 -17.73
CA LYS A 225 3.72 13.48 -18.29
C LYS A 225 3.77 13.34 -19.80
N ILE A 226 3.17 12.28 -20.31
CA ILE A 226 3.07 11.99 -21.74
C ILE A 226 1.81 12.63 -22.33
N SER A 227 1.95 13.28 -23.48
CA SER A 227 0.83 13.85 -24.25
C SER A 227 0.74 13.34 -25.68
N SER A 228 1.67 12.48 -26.13
CA SER A 228 1.63 11.87 -27.46
C SER A 228 2.46 10.58 -27.57
N ASP A 229 2.14 9.75 -28.55
CA ASP A 229 2.89 8.53 -28.87
C ASP A 229 4.35 8.82 -29.28
N ASP A 230 4.60 9.97 -29.91
CA ASP A 230 5.96 10.40 -30.24
C ASP A 230 6.79 10.70 -28.98
N GLN A 231 6.16 11.25 -27.94
CA GLN A 231 6.83 11.44 -26.65
C GLN A 231 7.17 10.10 -25.98
N LEU A 232 6.27 9.12 -26.03
CA LEU A 232 6.54 7.75 -25.54
C LEU A 232 7.78 7.16 -26.24
N LYS A 233 7.77 7.17 -27.57
CA LYS A 233 8.87 6.62 -28.39
C LYS A 233 10.18 7.35 -28.14
N ALA A 234 10.14 8.68 -28.04
CA ALA A 234 11.32 9.49 -27.74
C ALA A 234 11.86 9.23 -26.33
N ALA A 235 11.00 9.05 -25.33
CA ALA A 235 11.40 8.69 -23.96
C ALA A 235 12.08 7.31 -23.94
N ALA A 236 11.47 6.31 -24.59
CA ALA A 236 12.03 4.97 -24.69
C ALA A 236 13.40 4.95 -25.41
N ALA A 237 13.57 5.73 -26.49
CA ALA A 237 14.84 5.81 -27.20
C ALA A 237 15.95 6.44 -26.34
N ARG A 238 15.64 7.49 -25.58
CA ARG A 238 16.59 8.12 -24.65
C ARG A 238 17.00 7.15 -23.54
N GLU A 239 16.03 6.45 -22.96
CA GLU A 239 16.29 5.44 -21.93
C GLU A 239 17.18 4.32 -22.48
N GLN A 240 16.89 3.77 -23.66
CA GLN A 240 17.67 2.68 -24.24
C GLN A 240 19.16 3.04 -24.39
N GLN A 241 19.45 4.28 -24.81
CA GLN A 241 20.82 4.77 -24.92
C GLN A 241 21.49 4.89 -23.54
N GLN A 242 20.77 5.32 -22.51
CA GLN A 242 21.29 5.40 -21.15
C GLN A 242 21.57 4.01 -20.56
N LEU A 243 20.62 3.07 -20.70
CA LEU A 243 20.77 1.70 -20.20
C LEU A 243 22.01 1.02 -20.78
N LYS A 244 22.31 1.25 -22.07
CA LYS A 244 23.53 0.74 -22.71
C LYS A 244 24.80 1.19 -21.98
N GLY A 245 24.87 2.46 -21.59
CA GLY A 245 26.00 3.01 -20.83
C GLY A 245 26.09 2.41 -19.43
N TRP A 246 24.98 2.36 -18.71
CA TRP A 246 24.95 1.83 -17.33
C TRP A 246 25.23 0.33 -17.24
N LEU A 247 24.75 -0.47 -18.20
CA LEU A 247 25.08 -1.89 -18.29
C LEU A 247 26.55 -2.12 -18.61
N ALA A 248 27.15 -1.30 -19.50
CA ALA A 248 28.58 -1.38 -19.79
C ALA A 248 29.46 -1.02 -18.59
N GLU A 249 28.99 -0.12 -17.70
CA GLU A 249 29.65 0.16 -16.42
C GLU A 249 29.50 -1.02 -15.46
N ARG A 250 28.27 -1.55 -15.29
CA ARG A 250 28.01 -2.70 -14.43
C ARG A 250 28.85 -3.92 -14.81
N ALA A 251 29.03 -4.19 -16.09
CA ALA A 251 29.81 -5.32 -16.58
C ALA A 251 31.29 -5.31 -16.13
N LYS A 252 31.78 -4.18 -15.61
CA LYS A 252 33.15 -4.04 -15.06
C LYS A 252 33.22 -4.30 -13.56
N ALA A 253 32.08 -4.37 -12.86
CA ALA A 253 32.05 -4.63 -11.43
C ALA A 253 32.50 -6.08 -11.16
N PRO A 254 33.33 -6.33 -10.12
CA PRO A 254 33.82 -7.66 -9.79
C PRO A 254 32.74 -8.47 -9.07
N MET A 255 31.72 -8.87 -9.83
CA MET A 255 30.62 -9.70 -9.36
C MET A 255 30.63 -11.06 -10.06
N ASP A 256 30.20 -12.10 -9.35
CA ASP A 256 29.93 -13.41 -9.94
C ASP A 256 28.64 -13.40 -10.79
N LYS A 257 28.31 -14.52 -11.42
CA LYS A 257 27.13 -14.61 -12.29
C LYS A 257 25.79 -14.45 -11.55
N PHE A 258 25.78 -14.61 -10.24
CA PHE A 258 24.63 -14.39 -9.37
C PHE A 258 24.60 -12.97 -8.79
N GLY A 259 25.61 -12.15 -9.03
CA GLY A 259 25.70 -10.78 -8.50
C GLY A 259 26.33 -10.69 -7.11
N GLY A 260 27.00 -11.75 -6.62
CA GLY A 260 27.81 -11.72 -5.40
C GLY A 260 29.16 -11.06 -5.64
N LEU A 261 29.74 -10.43 -4.62
CA LEU A 261 31.00 -9.68 -4.75
C LEU A 261 32.22 -10.61 -4.71
N ILE A 262 33.07 -10.59 -5.74
CA ILE A 262 34.28 -11.43 -5.84
C ILE A 262 35.42 -10.94 -4.90
N GLN A 263 35.27 -9.78 -4.26
CA GLN A 263 36.28 -9.23 -3.37
C GLN A 263 36.26 -9.89 -1.98
N GLY A 264 37.42 -9.96 -1.32
CA GLY A 264 37.55 -10.50 0.04
C GLY A 264 37.68 -12.03 0.10
N ALA A 265 37.77 -12.56 1.32
CA ALA A 265 37.83 -14.01 1.52
C ALA A 265 36.50 -14.69 1.15
N ALA A 266 36.55 -15.71 0.29
CA ALA A 266 35.37 -16.47 -0.11
C ALA A 266 34.70 -17.21 1.08
N PHE A 267 33.42 -17.49 0.91
CA PHE A 267 32.60 -18.37 1.73
C PHE A 267 32.58 -19.77 1.12
N ASN A 268 31.97 -20.73 1.80
CA ASN A 268 31.81 -22.07 1.23
C ASN A 268 30.89 -22.03 0.00
N ALA A 269 31.34 -22.52 -1.15
CA ALA A 269 30.52 -22.61 -2.36
C ALA A 269 29.65 -23.89 -2.31
N SER A 270 28.40 -23.76 -1.84
CA SER A 270 27.47 -24.89 -1.70
C SER A 270 26.74 -25.29 -2.99
N GLY A 271 26.83 -24.45 -4.04
CA GLY A 271 26.02 -24.59 -5.25
C GLY A 271 24.62 -23.98 -5.14
N PHE A 272 24.24 -23.44 -3.98
CA PHE A 272 22.96 -22.77 -3.73
C PHE A 272 23.14 -21.52 -2.86
N PHE A 273 22.14 -20.64 -2.85
CA PHE A 273 22.13 -19.55 -1.88
C PHE A 273 22.04 -20.09 -0.46
N HIS A 274 22.85 -19.54 0.44
CA HIS A 274 22.78 -19.86 1.86
C HIS A 274 23.12 -18.64 2.71
N THR A 275 23.01 -18.78 4.03
CA THR A 275 23.35 -17.72 4.99
C THR A 275 24.59 -18.11 5.78
N GLU A 276 25.49 -17.16 5.99
CA GLU A 276 26.65 -17.34 6.87
C GLU A 276 26.89 -16.07 7.67
N LYS A 277 27.26 -16.21 8.95
CA LYS A 277 27.68 -15.09 9.79
C LYS A 277 29.20 -15.08 9.89
N ARG A 278 29.81 -13.93 9.59
CA ARG A 278 31.26 -13.71 9.69
C ARG A 278 31.52 -12.36 10.35
N ASP A 279 32.43 -12.35 11.34
CA ASP A 279 32.84 -11.14 12.08
C ASP A 279 31.66 -10.29 12.60
N GLY A 280 30.62 -10.97 13.10
CA GLY A 280 29.44 -10.32 13.66
C GLY A 280 28.39 -9.85 12.65
N ARG A 281 28.66 -9.95 11.34
CA ARG A 281 27.72 -9.62 10.25
C ARG A 281 27.15 -10.88 9.60
N TRP A 282 25.85 -10.85 9.32
CA TRP A 282 25.18 -11.84 8.48
C TRP A 282 25.35 -11.51 6.99
N TYR A 283 25.49 -12.55 6.18
CA TYR A 283 25.56 -12.48 4.73
C TYR A 283 24.58 -13.47 4.12
N LEU A 284 23.95 -13.09 2.99
CA LEU A 284 23.60 -14.08 1.99
C LEU A 284 24.86 -14.42 1.22
N VAL A 285 25.00 -15.68 0.82
CA VAL A 285 26.16 -16.19 0.09
C VAL A 285 25.65 -16.81 -1.19
N THR A 286 26.25 -16.44 -2.33
CA THR A 286 25.89 -16.99 -3.64
C THR A 286 26.28 -18.47 -3.75
N PRO A 287 25.72 -19.19 -4.73
CA PRO A 287 26.17 -20.54 -5.07
C PRO A 287 27.68 -20.72 -5.28
N GLU A 288 28.38 -19.66 -5.69
CA GLU A 288 29.84 -19.64 -5.92
C GLU A 288 30.66 -19.24 -4.68
N GLY A 289 30.01 -19.02 -3.53
CA GLY A 289 30.68 -18.71 -2.28
C GLY A 289 31.04 -17.23 -2.12
N HIS A 290 30.34 -16.32 -2.77
CA HIS A 290 30.59 -14.88 -2.65
C HIS A 290 29.52 -14.18 -1.80
N PRO A 291 29.89 -13.16 -1.01
CA PRO A 291 28.93 -12.36 -0.25
C PRO A 291 27.96 -11.64 -1.18
N PHE A 292 26.68 -11.72 -0.83
CA PHE A 292 25.55 -11.16 -1.56
C PHE A 292 24.71 -10.30 -0.63
N TYR A 293 24.33 -9.12 -1.13
CA TYR A 293 23.34 -8.28 -0.48
C TYR A 293 22.18 -8.09 -1.45
N SER A 294 21.01 -8.57 -1.06
CA SER A 294 19.86 -8.66 -1.97
C SER A 294 19.20 -7.30 -2.13
N LEU A 295 19.45 -6.64 -3.27
CA LEU A 295 18.82 -5.41 -3.70
C LEU A 295 17.71 -5.77 -4.70
N GLY A 296 16.49 -5.85 -4.20
CA GLY A 296 15.34 -6.38 -4.94
C GLY A 296 14.29 -5.36 -5.33
N VAL A 297 13.44 -5.73 -6.28
CA VAL A 297 12.20 -5.03 -6.64
C VAL A 297 11.06 -6.04 -6.66
N ASN A 298 10.01 -5.79 -5.87
CA ASN A 298 8.80 -6.61 -5.86
C ASN A 298 7.86 -6.23 -7.01
N ALA A 299 6.95 -7.15 -7.34
CA ALA A 299 5.86 -6.94 -8.28
C ALA A 299 6.36 -6.47 -9.66
N VAL A 300 7.46 -7.04 -10.14
CA VAL A 300 7.99 -6.81 -11.50
C VAL A 300 7.14 -7.62 -12.49
N ALA A 301 5.96 -7.11 -12.83
CA ALA A 301 5.06 -7.72 -13.79
C ALA A 301 4.40 -6.66 -14.68
N ALA A 302 4.00 -7.07 -15.88
CA ALA A 302 3.33 -6.18 -16.84
C ALA A 302 1.83 -6.06 -16.60
N ASP A 303 1.25 -6.89 -15.73
CA ASP A 303 -0.20 -7.04 -15.57
C ASP A 303 -0.72 -6.74 -14.15
N ASN A 304 0.13 -6.24 -13.26
CA ASN A 304 -0.22 -5.93 -11.87
C ASN A 304 -1.15 -4.70 -11.73
N ASP A 305 -1.05 -3.74 -12.65
CA ASP A 305 -1.67 -2.42 -12.51
C ASP A 305 -2.78 -2.18 -13.56
N ARG A 306 -3.79 -3.05 -13.51
CA ARG A 306 -5.06 -2.91 -14.25
C ARG A 306 -6.11 -2.21 -13.39
N THR A 307 -7.09 -1.57 -14.01
CA THR A 307 -8.16 -0.86 -13.29
C THR A 307 -9.55 -1.19 -13.82
N TYR A 308 -10.53 -1.34 -12.93
CA TYR A 308 -11.93 -1.50 -13.33
C TYR A 308 -12.43 -0.25 -14.04
N VAL A 309 -13.22 -0.43 -15.11
CA VAL A 309 -13.82 0.68 -15.87
C VAL A 309 -15.34 0.60 -15.89
N GLN A 310 -15.91 -0.59 -15.73
CA GLN A 310 -17.36 -0.81 -15.79
C GLN A 310 -18.10 0.00 -14.72
N GLY A 311 -19.10 0.77 -15.13
CA GLY A 311 -19.92 1.61 -14.25
C GLY A 311 -19.27 2.93 -13.83
N ARG A 312 -18.00 3.14 -14.21
CA ARG A 312 -17.25 4.40 -13.98
C ARG A 312 -16.55 4.90 -15.23
N GLU A 313 -17.06 4.55 -16.42
CA GLU A 313 -16.50 4.98 -17.70
C GLU A 313 -16.39 6.51 -17.82
N TRP A 314 -17.29 7.25 -17.16
CA TRP A 314 -17.30 8.71 -17.11
C TRP A 314 -16.09 9.34 -16.39
N MET A 315 -15.28 8.56 -15.66
CA MET A 315 -14.01 9.01 -15.10
C MET A 315 -12.88 9.06 -16.14
N PHE A 316 -13.08 8.45 -17.30
CA PHE A 316 -12.04 8.29 -18.32
C PHE A 316 -12.39 9.15 -19.54
N ALA A 317 -11.54 10.13 -19.85
CA ALA A 317 -11.74 11.04 -20.98
C ALA A 317 -11.80 10.29 -22.31
N LYS A 318 -11.09 9.16 -22.41
CA LYS A 318 -11.11 8.28 -23.58
C LYS A 318 -10.77 6.85 -23.18
N LEU A 319 -11.64 5.93 -23.57
CA LEU A 319 -11.44 4.49 -23.48
C LEU A 319 -11.51 3.89 -24.89
N PRO A 320 -10.69 2.88 -25.23
CA PRO A 320 -10.70 2.32 -26.58
C PRO A 320 -12.05 1.73 -26.97
N LYS A 321 -12.45 1.96 -28.23
CA LYS A 321 -13.62 1.33 -28.84
C LYS A 321 -13.30 -0.10 -29.27
N ALA A 322 -14.34 -0.92 -29.49
CA ALA A 322 -14.19 -2.34 -29.80
C ALA A 322 -13.41 -2.64 -31.10
N ASP A 323 -13.39 -1.70 -32.05
CA ASP A 323 -12.69 -1.79 -33.33
C ASP A 323 -11.26 -1.20 -33.30
N GLU A 324 -10.85 -0.60 -32.19
CA GLU A 324 -9.51 -0.04 -32.02
C GLU A 324 -8.51 -1.12 -31.57
N PRO A 325 -7.23 -1.09 -32.02
CA PRO A 325 -6.23 -2.09 -31.65
C PRO A 325 -6.04 -2.27 -30.13
N ALA A 326 -6.23 -1.21 -29.35
CA ALA A 326 -6.10 -1.24 -27.90
C ALA A 326 -7.26 -1.97 -27.19
N ALA A 327 -8.34 -2.34 -27.88
CA ALA A 327 -9.45 -3.10 -27.30
C ALA A 327 -9.05 -4.47 -26.73
N HIS A 328 -7.92 -5.03 -27.19
CA HIS A 328 -7.37 -6.28 -26.66
C HIS A 328 -6.96 -6.19 -25.18
N TYR A 329 -6.80 -4.97 -24.64
CA TYR A 329 -6.41 -4.72 -23.25
C TYR A 329 -7.59 -4.62 -22.27
N TYR A 330 -8.81 -4.90 -22.72
CA TYR A 330 -9.91 -5.16 -21.79
C TYR A 330 -9.88 -6.59 -21.28
N GLY A 331 -10.30 -6.77 -20.03
CA GLY A 331 -10.69 -8.06 -19.50
C GLY A 331 -11.78 -7.92 -18.46
N GLN A 332 -12.07 -9.01 -17.74
CA GLN A 332 -13.08 -9.03 -16.69
C GLN A 332 -12.58 -9.87 -15.51
N SER A 333 -12.88 -9.41 -14.30
CA SER A 333 -12.58 -10.17 -13.07
C SER A 333 -13.55 -9.78 -11.96
N ASN A 334 -13.46 -10.48 -10.83
CA ASN A 334 -14.11 -10.12 -9.59
C ASN A 334 -13.09 -10.22 -8.45
N ASN A 335 -12.82 -9.10 -7.78
CA ASN A 335 -11.92 -8.96 -6.65
C ASN A 335 -12.69 -8.54 -5.38
N GLN A 336 -13.98 -8.85 -5.29
CA GLN A 336 -14.76 -8.79 -4.05
C GLN A 336 -14.60 -10.10 -3.28
N ASP A 337 -13.48 -10.22 -2.58
CA ASP A 337 -13.07 -11.42 -1.84
C ASP A 337 -13.60 -11.45 -0.39
N GLY A 338 -14.17 -10.35 0.10
CA GLY A 338 -14.66 -10.22 1.47
C GLY A 338 -13.57 -9.91 2.51
N ASN A 339 -12.31 -9.75 2.07
CA ASN A 339 -11.21 -9.34 2.92
C ASN A 339 -11.34 -7.88 3.34
N GLY A 340 -10.68 -7.48 4.44
CA GLY A 340 -10.70 -6.09 4.90
C GLY A 340 -10.22 -5.09 3.84
N SER A 341 -9.30 -5.50 2.96
CA SER A 341 -8.80 -4.70 1.84
C SER A 341 -9.85 -4.37 0.77
N SER A 342 -10.97 -5.12 0.69
CA SER A 342 -12.04 -4.89 -0.29
C SER A 342 -13.32 -4.28 0.31
N VAL A 343 -13.42 -4.19 1.64
CA VAL A 343 -14.59 -3.63 2.34
C VAL A 343 -14.80 -2.16 1.99
N GLY A 344 -16.04 -1.80 1.64
CA GLY A 344 -16.42 -0.41 1.32
C GLY A 344 -16.03 0.04 -0.10
N ARG A 345 -15.41 -0.83 -0.91
CA ARG A 345 -14.97 -0.52 -2.27
C ARG A 345 -16.10 -0.67 -3.29
N GLY A 346 -16.43 0.41 -3.99
CA GLY A 346 -17.57 0.44 -4.94
C GLY A 346 -17.33 -0.27 -6.28
N PHE A 347 -16.09 -0.26 -6.78
CA PHE A 347 -15.72 -0.81 -8.09
C PHE A 347 -14.67 -1.91 -7.95
N GLY A 348 -15.08 -3.06 -7.42
CA GLY A 348 -14.23 -4.24 -7.19
C GLY A 348 -14.50 -5.43 -8.12
N SER A 349 -15.32 -5.26 -9.15
CA SER A 349 -15.65 -6.32 -10.12
C SER A 349 -16.14 -5.76 -11.46
N GLY A 350 -16.09 -6.58 -12.51
CA GLY A 350 -16.55 -6.22 -13.85
C GLY A 350 -15.42 -6.03 -14.85
N ARG A 351 -15.71 -5.32 -15.94
CA ARG A 351 -14.74 -5.04 -17.00
C ARG A 351 -13.64 -4.10 -16.50
N TRP A 352 -12.40 -4.47 -16.74
CA TRP A 352 -11.19 -3.69 -16.46
C TRP A 352 -10.42 -3.38 -17.73
N PHE A 353 -9.52 -2.38 -17.67
CA PHE A 353 -8.62 -2.01 -18.76
C PHE A 353 -7.15 -1.95 -18.28
N ASP A 354 -6.23 -2.36 -19.15
CA ASP A 354 -4.78 -2.39 -18.94
C ASP A 354 -4.09 -1.24 -19.70
N PHE A 355 -3.94 -0.09 -19.02
CA PHE A 355 -3.28 1.08 -19.62
C PHE A 355 -1.79 0.84 -19.87
N TYR A 356 -1.11 0.09 -19.00
CA TYR A 356 0.32 -0.19 -19.14
C TYR A 356 0.58 -1.03 -20.39
N GLY A 357 -0.15 -2.12 -20.58
CA GLY A 357 -0.09 -2.93 -21.80
C GLY A 357 -0.37 -2.10 -23.05
N ALA A 358 -1.42 -1.26 -23.04
CA ALA A 358 -1.73 -0.36 -24.15
C ALA A 358 -0.58 0.63 -24.46
N ASN A 359 0.07 1.16 -23.42
CA ASN A 359 1.22 2.07 -23.57
C ASN A 359 2.46 1.36 -24.11
N LEU A 360 2.71 0.11 -23.71
CA LEU A 360 3.76 -0.72 -24.30
C LEU A 360 3.50 -0.94 -25.80
N GLN A 361 2.26 -1.21 -26.20
CA GLN A 361 1.90 -1.33 -27.61
C GLN A 361 2.16 -0.03 -28.37
N ARG A 362 1.70 1.13 -27.86
CA ARG A 362 1.92 2.45 -28.48
C ARG A 362 3.41 2.76 -28.68
N THR A 363 4.23 2.33 -27.74
CA THR A 363 5.67 2.63 -27.73
C THR A 363 6.45 1.69 -28.65
N TYR A 364 6.15 0.39 -28.63
CA TYR A 364 7.04 -0.64 -29.18
C TYR A 364 6.46 -1.47 -30.33
N ALA A 365 5.16 -1.35 -30.65
CA ALA A 365 4.59 -2.10 -31.75
C ALA A 365 5.22 -1.69 -33.09
N THR A 366 5.77 -2.66 -33.81
CA THR A 366 6.28 -2.45 -35.17
C THR A 366 5.11 -2.18 -36.11
N PRO A 367 5.17 -1.13 -36.95
CA PRO A 367 4.18 -0.94 -38.00
C PRO A 367 4.18 -2.16 -38.92
N CYS A 368 3.02 -2.79 -39.11
CA CYS A 368 2.86 -3.79 -40.15
C CYS A 368 2.26 -3.12 -41.40
N SER A 369 2.60 -3.64 -42.58
CA SER A 369 1.93 -3.28 -43.83
C SER A 369 0.83 -4.32 -44.10
N PRO A 370 -0.45 -3.93 -44.21
CA PRO A 370 -1.51 -4.89 -44.50
C PRO A 370 -1.26 -5.51 -45.89
N THR A 371 -1.35 -6.83 -45.99
CA THR A 371 -1.41 -7.53 -47.28
C THR A 371 -2.82 -8.07 -47.52
N PRO A 372 -3.25 -8.27 -48.78
CA PRO A 372 -4.57 -8.83 -49.08
C PRO A 372 -4.83 -10.20 -48.44
N GLN A 373 -3.77 -10.94 -48.06
CA GLN A 373 -3.83 -12.28 -47.48
C GLN A 373 -3.76 -12.30 -45.95
N ALA A 374 -3.39 -11.19 -45.29
CA ALA A 374 -3.30 -11.12 -43.83
C ALA A 374 -3.61 -9.70 -43.34
N PRO A 375 -4.74 -9.49 -42.63
CA PRO A 375 -5.00 -8.21 -41.98
C PRO A 375 -3.91 -7.92 -40.96
N CYS A 376 -3.53 -6.65 -40.89
CA CYS A 376 -2.49 -6.15 -40.02
C CYS A 376 -2.89 -6.28 -38.55
N ALA A 377 -2.42 -7.33 -37.87
CA ALA A 377 -2.55 -7.44 -36.42
C ALA A 377 -1.19 -7.14 -35.80
N ALA A 378 -1.03 -5.93 -35.25
CA ALA A 378 0.08 -5.66 -34.34
C ALA A 378 -0.01 -6.67 -33.18
N LYS A 379 1.10 -7.35 -32.85
CA LYS A 379 1.14 -8.16 -31.62
C LYS A 379 0.77 -7.24 -30.45
N PRO A 380 -0.24 -7.57 -29.63
CA PRO A 380 -0.67 -6.68 -28.57
C PRO A 380 0.49 -6.43 -27.60
N PHE A 381 1.05 -7.49 -27.02
CA PHE A 381 2.15 -7.42 -26.06
C PHE A 381 3.37 -8.25 -26.52
N ASP A 382 4.55 -7.62 -26.60
CA ASP A 382 5.83 -8.31 -26.86
C ASP A 382 6.51 -8.68 -25.54
N ALA A 383 6.13 -9.85 -25.01
CA ALA A 383 6.62 -10.35 -23.73
C ALA A 383 8.15 -10.51 -23.69
N ILE A 384 8.77 -10.99 -24.78
CA ILE A 384 10.22 -11.24 -24.84
C ILE A 384 10.97 -9.91 -24.78
N ARG A 385 10.52 -8.90 -25.54
CA ARG A 385 11.08 -7.54 -25.46
C ARG A 385 10.93 -6.96 -24.06
N TRP A 386 9.74 -7.07 -23.47
CA TRP A 386 9.46 -6.52 -22.14
C TRP A 386 10.34 -7.18 -21.08
N GLN A 387 10.46 -8.51 -21.09
CA GLN A 387 11.33 -9.27 -20.16
C GLN A 387 12.78 -8.79 -20.28
N LYS A 388 13.33 -8.78 -21.50
CA LYS A 388 14.71 -8.35 -21.72
C LYS A 388 14.94 -6.91 -21.24
N HIS A 389 14.06 -5.99 -21.63
CA HIS A 389 14.18 -4.57 -21.27
C HIS A 389 14.06 -4.34 -19.76
N THR A 390 13.15 -5.05 -19.11
CA THR A 390 12.95 -4.95 -17.66
C THR A 390 14.17 -5.47 -16.90
N LEU A 391 14.76 -6.59 -17.32
CA LEU A 391 16.01 -7.09 -16.72
C LEU A 391 17.19 -6.14 -16.98
N ASP A 392 17.26 -5.55 -18.18
CA ASP A 392 18.26 -4.54 -18.52
C ASP A 392 18.12 -3.30 -17.62
N ARG A 393 16.89 -2.82 -17.36
CA ARG A 393 16.60 -1.76 -16.38
C ARG A 393 17.09 -2.11 -15.01
N LEU A 394 16.60 -3.21 -14.43
CA LEU A 394 16.92 -3.60 -13.05
C LEU A 394 18.43 -3.71 -12.84
N GLN A 395 19.15 -4.38 -13.75
CA GLN A 395 20.60 -4.50 -13.68
C GLN A 395 21.28 -3.14 -13.82
N ALA A 396 20.89 -2.32 -14.80
CA ALA A 396 21.46 -0.98 -15.02
C ALA A 396 21.25 -0.03 -13.81
N TRP A 397 20.12 -0.19 -13.12
CA TRP A 397 19.76 0.57 -11.91
C TRP A 397 20.38 -0.02 -10.63
N GLY A 398 21.28 -0.99 -10.76
CA GLY A 398 22.04 -1.54 -9.63
C GLY A 398 21.29 -2.59 -8.82
N PHE A 399 20.05 -2.95 -9.17
CA PHE A 399 19.38 -4.10 -8.56
C PHE A 399 20.05 -5.41 -8.98
N ASN A 400 19.96 -6.41 -8.12
CA ASN A 400 20.53 -7.74 -8.34
C ASN A 400 19.57 -8.88 -7.97
N THR A 401 18.33 -8.57 -7.58
CA THR A 401 17.32 -9.56 -7.21
C THR A 401 15.97 -9.21 -7.83
N LEU A 402 15.27 -10.19 -8.38
CA LEU A 402 13.83 -10.10 -8.64
C LEU A 402 13.11 -10.42 -7.33
N GLY A 403 12.38 -9.44 -6.80
CA GLY A 403 11.62 -9.56 -5.57
C GLY A 403 10.33 -10.36 -5.77
N ASN A 404 9.55 -10.45 -4.70
CA ASN A 404 8.33 -11.26 -4.65
C ASN A 404 7.29 -10.78 -5.68
N TRP A 405 6.41 -11.68 -6.11
CA TRP A 405 5.34 -11.42 -7.10
C TRP A 405 5.82 -10.87 -8.46
N SER A 406 7.07 -11.13 -8.82
CA SER A 406 7.56 -10.86 -10.18
C SER A 406 6.93 -11.83 -11.17
N ALA A 407 6.80 -11.42 -12.43
CA ALA A 407 6.22 -12.26 -13.47
C ALA A 407 7.04 -13.55 -13.65
N THR A 408 6.37 -14.70 -13.70
CA THR A 408 7.03 -16.02 -13.84
C THR A 408 7.92 -16.12 -15.06
N SER A 409 7.59 -15.37 -16.11
CA SER A 409 8.42 -15.31 -17.33
C SER A 409 9.78 -14.62 -17.17
N LEU A 410 10.04 -13.99 -16.02
CA LEU A 410 11.35 -13.46 -15.64
C LEU A 410 12.18 -14.49 -14.87
N GLU A 411 11.57 -15.55 -14.35
CA GLU A 411 12.25 -16.65 -13.68
C GLU A 411 13.02 -17.52 -14.69
N GLY A 412 14.00 -18.29 -14.24
CA GLY A 412 14.74 -19.22 -15.10
C GLY A 412 15.57 -18.57 -16.22
N ASN A 413 15.67 -17.24 -16.28
CA ASN A 413 16.45 -16.52 -17.29
C ASN A 413 17.98 -16.63 -17.10
N GLN A 414 18.44 -17.19 -15.99
CA GLN A 414 19.85 -17.32 -15.59
C GLN A 414 20.65 -16.00 -15.67
N ARG A 415 20.00 -14.87 -15.38
CA ARG A 415 20.58 -13.52 -15.38
C ARG A 415 20.51 -12.82 -14.03
N VAL A 416 19.42 -13.01 -13.29
CA VAL A 416 19.16 -12.31 -12.03
C VAL A 416 18.56 -13.30 -11.03
N PRO A 417 19.14 -13.45 -9.83
CA PRO A 417 18.53 -14.22 -8.76
C PRO A 417 17.12 -13.75 -8.40
N TYR A 418 16.30 -14.63 -7.85
CA TYR A 418 14.91 -14.32 -7.55
C TYR A 418 14.42 -15.01 -6.28
N VAL A 419 13.26 -14.59 -5.79
CA VAL A 419 12.54 -15.15 -4.64
C VAL A 419 11.10 -15.46 -5.04
N LEU A 420 10.50 -16.47 -4.40
CA LEU A 420 9.12 -16.89 -4.69
C LEU A 420 8.25 -16.85 -3.43
N PRO A 421 6.93 -16.61 -3.56
CA PRO A 421 6.00 -16.77 -2.45
C PRO A 421 5.49 -18.22 -2.36
N LEU A 422 5.32 -18.72 -1.14
CA LEU A 422 4.42 -19.83 -0.85
C LEU A 422 3.06 -19.23 -0.49
N SER A 423 2.20 -19.06 -1.49
CA SER A 423 0.81 -18.66 -1.28
C SER A 423 0.01 -19.88 -0.82
N ILE A 424 -0.16 -20.02 0.49
CA ILE A 424 -0.87 -21.16 1.06
C ILE A 424 -2.36 -20.83 1.03
N VAL A 425 -3.08 -21.49 0.13
CA VAL A 425 -4.54 -21.31 -0.04
C VAL A 425 -5.19 -22.69 -0.05
N GLY A 426 -6.28 -22.82 0.69
CA GLY A 426 -7.04 -24.06 0.77
C GLY A 426 -8.31 -23.94 1.61
N ASP A 427 -9.09 -25.00 1.63
CA ASP A 427 -10.26 -25.15 2.49
C ASP A 427 -9.84 -25.69 3.87
N TYR A 428 -9.29 -24.82 4.70
CA TYR A 428 -8.93 -25.08 6.10
C TYR A 428 -9.64 -24.09 7.02
N ALA A 429 -9.78 -24.45 8.29
CA ALA A 429 -10.27 -23.52 9.31
C ALA A 429 -9.35 -22.28 9.43
N SER A 430 -9.91 -21.14 9.79
CA SER A 430 -9.16 -19.89 9.95
C SER A 430 -9.68 -19.04 11.10
N ILE A 431 -8.79 -18.26 11.71
CA ILE A 431 -9.05 -17.45 12.89
C ILE A 431 -9.10 -15.97 12.51
N SER A 432 -10.19 -15.30 12.89
CA SER A 432 -10.23 -13.84 12.82
C SER A 432 -9.47 -13.23 13.97
N THR A 433 -8.66 -12.23 13.68
CA THR A 433 -8.06 -11.36 14.70
C THR A 433 -8.87 -10.08 14.93
N GLY A 434 -9.99 -9.92 14.22
CA GLY A 434 -10.71 -8.66 14.08
C GLY A 434 -10.07 -7.71 13.06
N MET A 435 -8.91 -8.07 12.50
CA MET A 435 -8.15 -7.27 11.53
C MET A 435 -7.67 -8.16 10.37
N ASP A 436 -8.65 -8.73 9.67
CA ASP A 436 -8.43 -9.70 8.59
C ASP A 436 -8.21 -8.98 7.24
N TRP A 437 -7.20 -8.10 7.18
CA TRP A 437 -6.98 -7.20 6.03
C TRP A 437 -6.74 -7.95 4.72
N TRP A 438 -5.83 -8.92 4.73
CA TRP A 438 -5.55 -9.84 3.61
C TRP A 438 -6.26 -11.19 3.73
N GLY A 439 -7.10 -11.33 4.76
CA GLY A 439 -7.75 -12.57 5.12
C GLY A 439 -7.49 -12.98 6.56
N ARG A 440 -8.16 -14.05 6.97
CA ARG A 440 -8.09 -14.64 8.30
C ARG A 440 -6.82 -15.47 8.45
N MET A 441 -6.35 -15.61 9.69
CA MET A 441 -5.17 -16.43 10.00
C MET A 441 -5.45 -17.92 9.72
N PRO A 442 -4.67 -18.62 8.87
CA PRO A 442 -4.81 -20.06 8.67
C PRO A 442 -4.64 -20.83 9.99
N ASP A 443 -5.52 -21.80 10.28
CA ASP A 443 -5.40 -22.67 11.44
C ASP A 443 -4.38 -23.80 11.17
N PRO A 444 -3.18 -23.77 11.77
CA PRO A 444 -2.14 -24.75 11.48
C PRO A 444 -2.40 -26.11 12.14
N PHE A 445 -3.39 -26.21 13.02
CA PHE A 445 -3.81 -27.47 13.64
C PHE A 445 -4.84 -28.21 12.80
N ASP A 446 -5.39 -27.58 11.75
CA ASP A 446 -6.23 -28.26 10.77
C ASP A 446 -5.36 -29.11 9.84
N PRO A 447 -5.57 -30.44 9.75
CA PRO A 447 -4.81 -31.28 8.81
C PRO A 447 -4.92 -30.81 7.34
N ARG A 448 -6.00 -30.10 6.99
CA ARG A 448 -6.19 -29.53 5.65
C ARG A 448 -5.22 -28.37 5.39
N PHE A 449 -4.76 -27.66 6.41
CA PHE A 449 -3.70 -26.66 6.26
C PHE A 449 -2.37 -27.33 5.88
N ALA A 450 -2.02 -28.45 6.52
CA ALA A 450 -0.81 -29.20 6.16
C ALA A 450 -0.88 -29.70 4.70
N MET A 451 -2.04 -30.20 4.27
CA MET A 451 -2.27 -30.61 2.87
C MET A 451 -2.18 -29.43 1.88
N ALA A 452 -2.71 -28.27 2.25
CA ALA A 452 -2.61 -27.05 1.45
C ALA A 452 -1.16 -26.56 1.34
N THR A 453 -0.42 -26.60 2.45
CA THR A 453 0.99 -26.24 2.52
C THR A 453 1.84 -27.14 1.63
N GLU A 454 1.69 -28.46 1.78
CA GLU A 454 2.39 -29.45 0.96
C GLU A 454 2.11 -29.24 -0.53
N ARG A 455 0.86 -28.95 -0.90
CA ARG A 455 0.48 -28.65 -2.29
C ARG A 455 1.13 -27.37 -2.79
N ALA A 456 1.07 -26.29 -2.02
CA ALA A 456 1.65 -25.01 -2.39
C ALA A 456 3.17 -25.13 -2.60
N VAL A 457 3.86 -25.81 -1.68
CA VAL A 457 5.30 -26.09 -1.77
C VAL A 457 5.62 -26.99 -2.97
N ALA A 458 4.89 -28.08 -3.18
CA ALA A 458 5.13 -28.98 -4.31
C ALA A 458 4.96 -28.27 -5.67
N ILE A 459 3.97 -27.37 -5.79
CA ILE A 459 3.77 -26.57 -7.00
C ILE A 459 4.93 -25.58 -7.17
N ALA A 460 5.26 -24.82 -6.13
CA ALA A 460 6.33 -23.82 -6.18
C ALA A 460 7.72 -24.44 -6.42
N ALA A 461 7.95 -25.67 -5.95
CA ALA A 461 9.23 -26.37 -6.10
C ALA A 461 9.39 -27.12 -7.43
N ARG A 462 8.28 -27.45 -8.13
CA ARG A 462 8.27 -28.39 -9.26
C ARG A 462 9.36 -28.13 -10.30
N ASP A 463 9.50 -26.88 -10.72
CA ASP A 463 10.45 -26.46 -11.76
C ASP A 463 11.65 -25.67 -11.18
N HIS A 464 11.74 -25.57 -9.85
CA HIS A 464 12.71 -24.70 -9.17
C HIS A 464 13.56 -25.41 -8.10
N ARG A 465 13.27 -26.68 -7.80
CA ARG A 465 13.90 -27.48 -6.72
C ARG A 465 15.43 -27.44 -6.69
N ASP A 466 16.06 -27.36 -7.86
CA ASP A 466 17.51 -27.38 -8.04
C ASP A 466 18.00 -26.15 -8.85
N ASP A 467 17.21 -25.06 -8.91
CA ASP A 467 17.60 -23.84 -9.62
C ASP A 467 18.52 -22.97 -8.74
N PRO A 468 19.84 -22.86 -9.04
CA PRO A 468 20.76 -22.09 -8.21
C PRO A 468 20.49 -20.57 -8.20
N TYR A 469 19.65 -20.04 -9.11
CA TYR A 469 19.24 -18.63 -9.09
C TYR A 469 18.11 -18.34 -8.10
N LEU A 470 17.39 -19.37 -7.61
CA LEU A 470 16.37 -19.18 -6.60
C LEU A 470 17.01 -19.05 -5.22
N ILE A 471 16.89 -17.85 -4.64
CA ILE A 471 17.39 -17.56 -3.28
C ILE A 471 16.57 -18.35 -2.24
N GLY A 472 15.25 -18.36 -2.39
CA GLY A 472 14.38 -19.04 -1.44
C GLY A 472 12.91 -18.64 -1.57
N TYR A 473 12.12 -19.11 -0.61
CA TYR A 473 10.67 -18.98 -0.59
C TYR A 473 10.20 -18.20 0.64
N PHE A 474 9.30 -17.22 0.45
CA PHE A 474 8.59 -16.58 1.56
C PHE A 474 7.40 -17.43 2.03
N ALA A 475 7.13 -17.44 3.34
CA ALA A 475 5.93 -18.04 3.91
C ALA A 475 4.78 -17.01 3.94
N ASP A 476 3.86 -17.09 2.96
CA ASP A 476 2.77 -16.14 2.79
C ASP A 476 3.24 -14.66 2.79
N ASN A 477 2.34 -13.72 3.13
CA ASN A 477 2.63 -12.31 3.24
C ASN A 477 1.67 -11.64 4.25
N GLU A 478 2.20 -10.86 5.19
CA GLU A 478 1.42 -9.99 6.08
C GLU A 478 0.23 -10.68 6.79
N LEU A 479 0.41 -11.93 7.20
CA LEU A 479 -0.59 -12.63 8.00
C LEU A 479 -0.87 -11.89 9.32
N ALA A 480 -2.13 -11.93 9.77
CA ALA A 480 -2.60 -11.21 10.94
C ALA A 480 -2.15 -11.87 12.26
N TRP A 481 -0.84 -11.85 12.56
CA TRP A 481 -0.28 -12.40 13.80
C TRP A 481 -0.67 -11.62 15.06
N ALA A 482 -1.07 -10.36 14.90
CA ALA A 482 -1.60 -9.46 15.94
C ALA A 482 -2.46 -8.36 15.27
N GLY A 483 -3.20 -7.60 16.08
CA GLY A 483 -3.87 -6.37 15.64
C GLY A 483 -2.92 -5.16 15.61
N PRO A 484 -3.30 -4.04 14.97
CA PRO A 484 -2.51 -2.82 14.96
C PRO A 484 -2.53 -2.16 16.34
N GLY A 485 -1.36 -1.78 16.85
CA GLY A 485 -1.20 -1.11 18.15
C GLY A 485 -0.63 -2.01 19.24
N ASN A 486 -0.53 -1.44 20.45
CA ASN A 486 0.17 -2.04 21.58
C ASN A 486 -0.75 -2.40 22.75
N ASP A 487 -2.06 -2.19 22.65
CA ASP A 487 -2.98 -2.57 23.71
C ASP A 487 -3.13 -4.11 23.75
N PRO A 488 -3.56 -4.68 24.90
CA PRO A 488 -3.65 -6.13 25.02
C PRO A 488 -4.56 -6.80 23.98
N LYS A 489 -5.65 -6.15 23.53
CA LYS A 489 -6.54 -6.74 22.53
C LYS A 489 -5.85 -6.87 21.19
N ALA A 490 -5.09 -5.86 20.77
CA ALA A 490 -4.26 -5.93 19.57
C ALA A 490 -3.14 -6.96 19.73
N ARG A 491 -2.39 -6.92 20.82
CA ARG A 491 -1.21 -7.77 21.06
C ARG A 491 -1.52 -9.28 21.10
N TYR A 492 -2.69 -9.64 21.62
CA TYR A 492 -3.14 -11.03 21.79
C TYR A 492 -4.36 -11.35 20.91
N ALA A 493 -4.58 -10.57 19.85
CA ALA A 493 -5.76 -10.67 18.98
C ALA A 493 -5.99 -12.09 18.44
N LEU A 494 -4.91 -12.79 18.05
CA LEU A 494 -4.98 -14.18 17.59
C LEU A 494 -5.50 -15.12 18.69
N ALA A 495 -4.95 -15.03 19.89
CA ALA A 495 -5.37 -15.87 21.01
C ALA A 495 -6.82 -15.60 21.44
N TYR A 496 -7.23 -14.33 21.53
CA TYR A 496 -8.63 -13.98 21.78
C TYR A 496 -9.55 -14.46 20.65
N GLY A 497 -9.14 -14.23 19.40
CA GLY A 497 -9.85 -14.69 18.20
C GLY A 497 -10.09 -16.20 18.22
N THR A 498 -9.08 -16.98 18.63
CA THR A 498 -9.19 -18.43 18.82
C THR A 498 -10.15 -18.77 19.95
N LEU A 499 -10.06 -18.12 21.11
CA LEU A 499 -10.94 -18.40 22.26
C LEU A 499 -12.41 -18.05 21.99
N ARG A 500 -12.73 -17.19 21.02
CA ARG A 500 -14.12 -16.95 20.61
C ARG A 500 -14.69 -18.03 19.70
N GLN A 501 -13.87 -18.93 19.15
CA GLN A 501 -14.34 -19.99 18.25
C GLN A 501 -15.02 -21.15 19.01
N THR A 502 -15.77 -21.96 18.27
CA THR A 502 -16.29 -23.25 18.75
C THR A 502 -15.22 -24.34 18.72
N THR A 503 -15.47 -25.46 19.39
CA THR A 503 -14.60 -26.64 19.36
C THR A 503 -14.53 -27.36 18.02
N ASP A 504 -15.29 -26.97 17.00
CA ASP A 504 -15.12 -27.47 15.63
C ASP A 504 -13.80 -26.98 15.02
N VAL A 505 -13.30 -25.83 15.49
CA VAL A 505 -12.03 -25.25 15.06
C VAL A 505 -10.86 -25.94 15.76
N PRO A 506 -9.92 -26.56 15.01
CA PRO A 506 -8.77 -27.26 15.59
C PRO A 506 -7.92 -26.42 16.55
N ALA A 507 -7.64 -25.15 16.25
CA ALA A 507 -6.90 -24.24 17.11
C ALA A 507 -7.60 -24.03 18.46
N LYS A 508 -8.94 -23.96 18.49
CA LYS A 508 -9.71 -23.88 19.73
C LYS A 508 -9.47 -25.11 20.60
N ARG A 509 -9.53 -26.31 20.02
CA ARG A 509 -9.24 -27.57 20.74
C ARG A 509 -7.81 -27.61 21.26
N ALA A 510 -6.84 -27.15 20.46
CA ALA A 510 -5.44 -27.06 20.87
C ALA A 510 -5.27 -26.13 22.08
N PHE A 511 -5.91 -24.96 22.06
CA PHE A 511 -5.85 -24.02 23.18
C PHE A 511 -6.52 -24.58 24.44
N LEU A 512 -7.72 -25.15 24.34
CA LEU A 512 -8.38 -25.76 25.49
C LEU A 512 -7.58 -26.93 26.05
N LYS A 513 -6.93 -27.73 25.19
CA LYS A 513 -6.03 -28.81 25.63
C LYS A 513 -4.86 -28.27 26.45
N GLN A 514 -4.19 -27.21 25.98
CA GLN A 514 -3.13 -26.54 26.74
C GLN A 514 -3.60 -26.15 28.15
N LEU A 515 -4.77 -25.49 28.26
CA LEU A 515 -5.29 -25.05 29.55
C LEU A 515 -5.68 -26.22 30.46
N ARG A 516 -6.30 -27.27 29.90
CA ARG A 516 -6.68 -28.49 30.63
C ARG A 516 -5.46 -29.24 31.15
N ASP A 517 -4.42 -29.40 30.33
CA ASP A 517 -3.19 -30.07 30.72
C ASP A 517 -2.48 -29.32 31.87
N LYS A 518 -2.51 -27.98 31.84
CA LYS A 518 -1.87 -27.13 32.86
C LYS A 518 -2.66 -27.07 34.18
N TYR A 519 -3.98 -26.86 34.13
CA TYR A 519 -4.79 -26.57 35.32
C TYR A 519 -5.63 -27.74 35.83
N ARG A 520 -5.70 -28.85 35.07
CA ARG A 520 -6.49 -30.07 35.34
C ARG A 520 -8.00 -29.88 35.36
N ASN A 521 -8.54 -28.86 36.03
CA ASN A 521 -9.97 -28.57 36.13
C ASN A 521 -10.26 -27.05 36.06
N GLN A 522 -11.54 -26.69 35.96
CA GLN A 522 -12.02 -25.31 35.79
C GLN A 522 -11.77 -24.43 37.02
N GLU A 523 -11.70 -25.01 38.22
CA GLU A 523 -11.35 -24.31 39.45
C GLU A 523 -9.89 -23.84 39.42
N GLY A 524 -8.99 -24.69 38.92
CA GLY A 524 -7.59 -24.35 38.71
C GLY A 524 -7.42 -23.15 37.78
N LEU A 525 -8.12 -23.14 36.64
CA LEU A 525 -8.12 -22.01 35.71
C LEU A 525 -8.77 -20.78 36.32
N SER A 526 -9.93 -20.92 36.98
CA SER A 526 -10.63 -19.82 37.66
C SER A 526 -9.72 -19.10 38.65
N LYS A 527 -8.96 -19.86 39.46
CA LYS A 527 -7.97 -19.32 40.39
C LYS A 527 -6.81 -18.64 39.67
N ALA A 528 -6.26 -19.25 38.64
CA ALA A 528 -5.11 -18.73 37.91
C ALA A 528 -5.44 -17.42 37.18
N TRP A 529 -6.61 -17.34 36.55
CA TRP A 529 -7.05 -16.20 35.75
C TRP A 529 -7.91 -15.19 36.52
N GLY A 530 -8.29 -15.47 37.76
CA GLY A 530 -9.14 -14.56 38.55
C GLY A 530 -10.56 -14.42 38.00
N ILE A 531 -11.07 -15.48 37.36
CA ILE A 531 -12.41 -15.52 36.78
C ILE A 531 -13.30 -16.52 37.52
N ASN A 532 -14.62 -16.43 37.32
CA ASN A 532 -15.55 -17.47 37.75
C ASN A 532 -15.94 -18.33 36.55
N LEU A 533 -15.23 -19.44 36.33
CA LEU A 533 -15.56 -20.43 35.30
C LEU A 533 -16.20 -21.66 35.97
N PRO A 534 -17.54 -21.78 36.01
CA PRO A 534 -18.20 -22.87 36.71
C PRO A 534 -18.03 -24.23 36.03
N ALA A 535 -17.78 -24.26 34.71
CA ALA A 535 -17.61 -25.48 33.92
C ALA A 535 -16.73 -25.20 32.69
N TRP A 536 -15.97 -26.20 32.22
CA TRP A 536 -15.09 -26.04 31.05
C TRP A 536 -15.87 -25.82 29.75
N GLU A 537 -17.08 -26.37 29.67
CA GLU A 537 -17.99 -26.34 28.54
C GLU A 537 -18.35 -24.90 28.14
N LEU A 538 -18.35 -23.96 29.09
CA LEU A 538 -18.56 -22.54 28.79
C LEU A 538 -17.42 -21.91 27.99
N MET A 539 -16.22 -22.51 28.05
CA MET A 539 -15.14 -22.13 27.15
C MET A 539 -15.22 -22.88 25.82
N GLU A 540 -16.04 -23.91 25.67
CA GLU A 540 -16.25 -24.60 24.37
C GLU A 540 -17.25 -23.85 23.49
N ASP A 541 -18.17 -23.13 24.12
CA ASP A 541 -19.17 -22.29 23.47
C ASP A 541 -18.54 -21.12 22.68
N PRO A 542 -19.15 -20.72 21.54
CA PRO A 542 -18.69 -19.58 20.78
C PRO A 542 -18.84 -18.28 21.58
N GLY A 543 -17.89 -17.37 21.40
CA GLY A 543 -17.93 -16.04 22.01
C GLY A 543 -17.38 -15.96 23.43
N PHE A 544 -16.67 -16.98 23.93
CA PHE A 544 -15.95 -16.84 25.20
C PHE A 544 -14.93 -15.69 25.13
N GLU A 545 -15.08 -14.72 26.03
CA GLU A 545 -14.19 -13.56 26.17
C GLU A 545 -13.22 -13.78 27.33
N ALA A 546 -11.95 -14.02 27.02
CA ALA A 546 -10.92 -14.10 28.05
C ALA A 546 -10.67 -12.73 28.71
N PRO A 547 -10.34 -12.69 30.02
CA PRO A 547 -9.96 -11.45 30.68
C PRO A 547 -8.68 -10.88 30.06
N PRO A 548 -8.49 -9.54 30.10
CA PRO A 548 -7.21 -8.94 29.70
C PRO A 548 -6.08 -9.35 30.68
N PRO A 549 -4.80 -9.28 30.26
CA PRO A 549 -3.66 -9.40 31.15
C PRO A 549 -3.83 -8.55 32.41
N ASN A 550 -3.61 -9.19 33.56
CA ASN A 550 -3.71 -8.56 34.87
C ASN A 550 -2.47 -8.95 35.71
N PRO A 551 -1.72 -8.00 36.29
CA PRO A 551 -0.58 -8.30 37.16
C PRO A 551 -0.89 -9.20 38.36
N GLU A 552 -2.13 -9.19 38.88
CA GLU A 552 -2.57 -10.08 39.97
C GLU A 552 -2.80 -11.52 39.49
N HIS A 553 -3.02 -11.70 38.19
CA HIS A 553 -3.27 -12.97 37.51
C HIS A 553 -2.34 -13.11 36.30
N PRO A 554 -1.01 -13.19 36.52
CA PRO A 554 -0.01 -13.17 35.44
C PRO A 554 -0.13 -14.36 34.48
N GLU A 555 -0.77 -15.44 34.94
CA GLU A 555 -1.01 -16.64 34.13
C GLU A 555 -1.90 -16.40 32.90
N ILE A 556 -2.77 -15.38 32.92
CA ILE A 556 -3.56 -14.98 31.74
C ILE A 556 -2.61 -14.69 30.57
N GLU A 557 -1.66 -13.79 30.80
CA GLU A 557 -0.73 -13.38 29.76
C GLU A 557 0.23 -14.50 29.37
N ALA A 558 0.70 -15.28 30.35
CA ALA A 558 1.57 -16.43 30.10
C ALA A 558 0.89 -17.49 29.20
N ASP A 559 -0.39 -17.79 29.43
CA ASP A 559 -1.14 -18.75 28.65
C ASP A 559 -1.45 -18.24 27.23
N LEU A 560 -1.77 -16.95 27.07
CA LEU A 560 -1.95 -16.32 25.76
C LEU A 560 -0.65 -16.36 24.94
N LYS A 561 0.50 -16.02 25.56
CA LYS A 561 1.82 -16.09 24.91
C LYS A 561 2.18 -17.53 24.53
N PHE A 562 2.00 -18.48 25.44
CA PHE A 562 2.30 -19.89 25.15
C PHE A 562 1.46 -20.42 23.98
N PHE A 563 0.18 -20.07 23.92
CA PHE A 563 -0.67 -20.47 22.81
C PHE A 563 -0.21 -19.86 21.48
N GLN A 564 0.06 -18.54 21.43
CA GLN A 564 0.55 -17.90 20.21
C GLN A 564 1.88 -18.51 19.74
N ARG A 565 2.77 -18.86 20.67
CA ARG A 565 4.01 -19.58 20.36
C ARG A 565 3.73 -20.95 19.75
N THR A 566 2.85 -21.73 20.36
CA THR A 566 2.49 -23.07 19.89
C THR A 566 1.84 -23.01 18.49
N PHE A 567 0.99 -22.01 18.26
CA PHE A 567 0.37 -21.76 16.97
C PHE A 567 1.43 -21.45 15.90
N ALA A 568 2.31 -20.48 16.18
CA ALA A 568 3.37 -20.10 15.26
C ALA A 568 4.38 -21.22 14.99
N ASP A 569 4.76 -21.98 16.01
CA ASP A 569 5.61 -23.16 15.87
C ASP A 569 4.98 -24.19 14.92
N THR A 570 3.68 -24.47 15.09
CA THR A 570 2.96 -25.43 14.23
C THR A 570 2.89 -24.94 12.78
N TYR A 571 2.64 -23.65 12.57
CA TYR A 571 2.60 -23.03 11.24
C TYR A 571 3.96 -23.12 10.53
N PHE A 572 5.02 -22.57 11.12
CA PHE A 572 6.33 -22.52 10.48
C PHE A 572 6.99 -23.91 10.35
N LYS A 573 6.78 -24.80 11.33
CA LYS A 573 7.28 -26.18 11.23
C LYS A 573 6.68 -26.92 10.05
N THR A 574 5.36 -26.81 9.84
CA THR A 574 4.67 -27.46 8.72
C THR A 574 5.26 -27.03 7.37
N ILE A 575 5.54 -25.72 7.21
CA ILE A 575 6.15 -25.19 5.99
C ILE A 575 7.60 -25.66 5.84
N ALA A 576 8.40 -25.59 6.90
CA ALA A 576 9.79 -26.01 6.88
C ALA A 576 9.94 -27.51 6.57
N ASP A 577 9.08 -28.36 7.14
CA ASP A 577 9.07 -29.79 6.86
C ASP A 577 8.72 -30.09 5.39
N ALA A 578 7.73 -29.39 4.83
CA ALA A 578 7.35 -29.53 3.42
C ALA A 578 8.50 -29.07 2.49
N LEU A 579 9.11 -27.91 2.76
CA LEU A 579 10.26 -27.42 1.98
C LEU A 579 11.45 -28.36 2.05
N LYS A 580 11.76 -28.92 3.23
CA LYS A 580 12.84 -29.89 3.40
C LYS A 580 12.66 -31.13 2.50
N TRP A 581 11.42 -31.52 2.22
CA TRP A 581 11.12 -32.64 1.33
C TRP A 581 11.23 -32.26 -0.14
N HIS A 582 10.60 -31.15 -0.55
CA HIS A 582 10.45 -30.79 -1.96
C HIS A 582 11.57 -29.93 -2.53
N ALA A 583 12.20 -29.08 -1.70
CA ALA A 583 13.18 -28.07 -2.10
C ALA A 583 14.30 -27.90 -1.04
N PRO A 584 15.04 -28.98 -0.68
CA PRO A 584 15.96 -29.00 0.46
C PRO A 584 17.15 -28.04 0.36
N ASN A 585 17.42 -27.50 -0.83
CA ASN A 585 18.56 -26.64 -1.11
C ASN A 585 18.23 -25.14 -1.01
N HIS A 586 16.97 -24.77 -0.79
CA HIS A 586 16.50 -23.39 -0.83
C HIS A 586 16.12 -22.87 0.55
N LEU A 587 16.30 -21.56 0.75
CA LEU A 587 16.03 -20.89 2.02
C LEU A 587 14.52 -20.71 2.26
N LEU A 588 14.08 -20.89 3.50
CA LEU A 588 12.82 -20.36 3.99
C LEU A 588 13.03 -18.92 4.47
N LEU A 589 12.48 -17.97 3.73
CA LEU A 589 12.75 -16.53 3.86
C LEU A 589 11.84 -15.80 4.87
N GLY A 590 11.02 -16.53 5.62
CA GLY A 590 10.15 -15.99 6.66
C GLY A 590 8.85 -15.37 6.16
N GLY A 591 8.13 -14.70 7.08
CA GLY A 591 6.71 -14.37 6.93
C GLY A 591 6.33 -12.98 6.43
N ARG A 592 7.30 -12.15 6.01
CA ARG A 592 7.07 -10.77 5.50
C ARG A 592 6.14 -9.95 6.42
N TYR A 593 6.57 -9.77 7.66
CA TYR A 593 5.73 -9.15 8.69
C TYR A 593 5.51 -7.64 8.46
N ALA A 594 4.25 -7.21 8.30
CA ALA A 594 3.85 -5.82 8.53
C ALA A 594 3.36 -5.60 9.97
N VAL A 595 2.66 -6.58 10.53
CA VAL A 595 2.31 -6.68 11.95
C VAL A 595 2.78 -8.05 12.43
N SER A 596 3.39 -8.10 13.61
CA SER A 596 3.95 -9.34 14.17
C SER A 596 3.75 -9.42 15.69
N SER A 597 3.97 -10.62 16.22
CA SER A 597 4.14 -10.87 17.64
C SER A 597 5.55 -11.39 17.91
N PRO A 598 6.17 -11.07 19.08
CA PRO A 598 7.39 -11.72 19.54
C PRO A 598 7.36 -13.25 19.40
N GLU A 599 6.24 -13.88 19.73
CA GLU A 599 6.12 -15.35 19.63
C GLU A 599 6.26 -15.83 18.19
N ALA A 600 5.61 -15.16 17.23
CA ALA A 600 5.69 -15.51 15.81
C ALA A 600 7.08 -15.28 15.23
N VAL A 601 7.72 -14.16 15.58
CA VAL A 601 9.09 -13.85 15.13
C VAL A 601 10.09 -14.85 15.71
N ASP A 602 9.98 -15.17 17.00
CA ASP A 602 10.82 -16.18 17.64
C ASP A 602 10.59 -17.58 17.01
N SER A 603 9.36 -17.89 16.56
CA SER A 603 9.06 -19.19 15.94
C SER A 603 9.63 -19.25 14.54
N CYS A 604 9.50 -18.18 13.75
CA CYS A 604 10.20 -18.10 12.48
C CYS A 604 11.71 -18.14 12.67
N ALA A 605 12.29 -17.54 13.71
CA ALA A 605 13.72 -17.70 13.96
C ALA A 605 14.13 -19.17 14.21
N GLN A 606 13.25 -20.00 14.77
CA GLN A 606 13.52 -21.42 14.97
C GLN A 606 13.49 -22.23 13.66
N TYR A 607 12.56 -21.93 12.75
CA TYR A 607 12.30 -22.78 11.56
C TYR A 607 12.71 -22.16 10.23
N CYS A 608 12.75 -20.83 10.13
CA CYS A 608 13.16 -20.08 8.95
C CYS A 608 14.69 -19.88 8.93
N ASP A 609 15.25 -19.78 7.72
CA ASP A 609 16.65 -19.42 7.52
C ASP A 609 16.85 -17.91 7.64
N VAL A 610 15.85 -17.12 7.21
CA VAL A 610 15.86 -15.65 7.22
C VAL A 610 14.56 -15.13 7.83
N LEU A 611 14.65 -14.04 8.61
CA LEU A 611 13.49 -13.30 9.08
C LEU A 611 13.15 -12.19 8.06
N SER A 612 11.89 -12.03 7.67
CA SER A 612 11.49 -10.99 6.72
C SER A 612 10.41 -10.06 7.24
N PHE A 613 10.57 -8.77 6.95
CA PHE A 613 9.69 -7.70 7.42
C PHE A 613 9.38 -6.68 6.31
N ASN A 614 8.14 -6.21 6.28
CA ASN A 614 7.69 -5.11 5.45
C ASN A 614 7.79 -3.82 6.27
N PHE A 615 8.80 -2.99 5.98
CA PHE A 615 9.06 -1.76 6.72
C PHE A 615 8.71 -0.54 5.89
N TYR A 616 7.49 -0.06 6.12
CA TYR A 616 7.02 1.23 5.65
C TYR A 616 7.33 2.30 6.69
N THR A 617 8.62 2.59 6.85
CA THR A 617 9.16 3.58 7.82
C THR A 617 10.35 4.35 7.21
N PRO A 618 10.76 5.51 7.79
CA PRO A 618 11.91 6.27 7.27
C PRO A 618 13.23 5.48 7.30
N LYS A 619 13.40 4.60 8.29
CA LYS A 619 14.54 3.68 8.43
C LYS A 619 14.05 2.33 8.95
N PRO A 620 14.72 1.21 8.64
CA PRO A 620 14.34 -0.11 9.15
C PRO A 620 14.17 -0.15 10.67
N GLN A 621 15.07 0.52 11.40
CA GLN A 621 15.10 0.52 12.86
C GLN A 621 13.89 1.19 13.52
N ASP A 622 13.14 2.00 12.76
CA ASP A 622 11.90 2.60 13.24
C ASP A 622 10.72 1.61 13.19
N GLY A 623 10.87 0.49 12.46
CA GLY A 623 9.82 -0.51 12.24
C GLY A 623 9.84 -1.70 13.20
N TYR A 624 10.97 -1.96 13.89
CA TYR A 624 11.09 -3.07 14.83
C TYR A 624 12.25 -2.90 15.83
N ASP A 625 12.23 -3.65 16.94
CA ASP A 625 13.33 -3.70 17.90
C ASP A 625 14.51 -4.54 17.37
N PHE A 626 15.51 -3.88 16.78
CA PHE A 626 16.74 -4.53 16.30
C PHE A 626 17.66 -5.03 17.42
N ALA A 627 17.50 -4.59 18.67
CA ALA A 627 18.20 -5.22 19.79
C ALA A 627 17.65 -6.63 20.02
N ARG A 628 16.32 -6.81 19.93
CA ARG A 628 15.70 -8.13 19.97
C ARG A 628 16.12 -9.01 18.79
N LEU A 629 16.10 -8.48 17.55
CA LEU A 629 16.49 -9.27 16.38
C LEU A 629 17.95 -9.76 16.45
N ARG A 630 18.87 -8.95 16.97
CA ARG A 630 20.26 -9.37 17.21
C ARG A 630 20.38 -10.51 18.22
N GLN A 631 19.48 -10.61 19.22
CA GLN A 631 19.47 -11.72 20.17
C GLN A 631 18.97 -13.03 19.55
N LEU A 632 18.14 -12.96 18.52
CA LEU A 632 17.67 -14.14 17.78
C LEU A 632 18.76 -14.73 16.88
N ASP A 633 19.82 -13.97 16.64
CA ASP A 633 20.96 -14.34 15.82
C ASP A 633 20.59 -14.96 14.46
N LYS A 634 19.74 -14.23 13.73
CA LYS A 634 19.30 -14.60 12.38
C LYS A 634 19.47 -13.45 11.39
N PRO A 635 19.72 -13.74 10.11
CA PRO A 635 19.71 -12.74 9.06
C PRO A 635 18.29 -12.17 8.87
N VAL A 636 18.22 -10.89 8.53
CA VAL A 636 16.99 -10.13 8.31
C VAL A 636 16.94 -9.65 6.86
N LEU A 637 15.80 -9.84 6.20
CA LEU A 637 15.50 -9.28 4.88
C LEU A 637 14.38 -8.26 5.01
N VAL A 638 14.62 -7.01 4.62
CA VAL A 638 13.52 -6.06 4.45
C VAL A 638 12.82 -6.41 3.14
N SER A 639 11.67 -7.07 3.23
CA SER A 639 10.97 -7.64 2.09
C SER A 639 10.12 -6.63 1.34
N GLU A 640 9.75 -5.51 1.96
CA GLU A 640 9.11 -4.36 1.33
C GLU A 640 9.51 -3.06 2.04
N PHE A 641 9.79 -2.02 1.25
CA PHE A 641 9.80 -0.63 1.68
C PHE A 641 9.47 0.26 0.48
N THR A 642 8.98 1.46 0.72
CA THR A 642 8.67 2.41 -0.35
C THR A 642 8.65 3.85 0.13
N PHE A 643 8.70 4.78 -0.82
CA PHE A 643 8.47 6.21 -0.62
C PHE A 643 7.75 6.74 -1.86
N GLY A 644 6.59 7.34 -1.67
CA GLY A 644 5.84 7.97 -2.74
C GLY A 644 5.46 9.41 -2.42
N SER A 645 4.85 10.07 -3.39
CA SER A 645 4.40 11.47 -3.29
C SER A 645 3.09 11.65 -4.07
N ARG A 646 2.52 12.86 -4.06
CA ARG A 646 1.22 13.15 -4.71
C ARG A 646 1.32 14.03 -5.96
N ASP A 647 2.54 14.30 -6.43
CA ASP A 647 2.84 15.31 -7.45
C ASP A 647 3.12 14.73 -8.85
N ARG A 648 2.79 13.45 -9.09
CA ARG A 648 2.99 12.75 -10.39
C ARG A 648 1.77 12.05 -10.98
N GLY A 649 0.58 12.29 -10.44
CA GLY A 649 -0.68 11.89 -11.08
C GLY A 649 -1.51 10.92 -10.26
N PRO A 650 -0.99 9.73 -9.85
CA PRO A 650 -1.66 8.92 -8.85
C PRO A 650 -1.88 9.72 -7.56
N PHE A 651 -2.98 9.45 -6.87
CA PHE A 651 -3.47 10.34 -5.80
C PHE A 651 -3.01 9.93 -4.41
N TRP A 652 -2.65 8.66 -4.25
CA TRP A 652 -2.14 8.14 -3.00
C TRP A 652 -0.60 8.15 -3.04
N PRO A 653 0.10 8.56 -1.98
CA PRO A 653 1.56 8.52 -1.93
C PRO A 653 2.09 7.13 -1.55
N GLY A 654 1.22 6.13 -1.39
CA GLY A 654 1.58 4.87 -0.77
C GLY A 654 1.58 4.93 0.76
N PRO A 655 2.11 3.89 1.42
CA PRO A 655 2.15 3.80 2.89
C PRO A 655 3.17 4.76 3.53
N MET A 656 4.12 5.31 2.76
CA MET A 656 5.10 6.28 3.22
C MET A 656 5.23 7.45 2.24
N GLU A 657 4.90 8.64 2.72
CA GLU A 657 4.88 9.86 1.93
C GLU A 657 6.14 10.70 2.12
N VAL A 658 6.70 11.17 1.00
CA VAL A 658 7.60 12.31 0.93
C VAL A 658 6.89 13.47 0.25
N ALA A 659 7.37 14.69 0.45
CA ALA A 659 6.65 15.90 0.01
C ALA A 659 6.47 15.99 -1.51
N LYS A 660 7.42 15.46 -2.29
CA LYS A 660 7.46 15.52 -3.75
C LYS A 660 8.38 14.44 -4.34
N GLU A 661 8.22 14.17 -5.62
CA GLU A 661 8.99 13.16 -6.37
C GLU A 661 10.51 13.32 -6.18
N GLU A 662 11.02 14.55 -6.16
CA GLU A 662 12.47 14.80 -6.05
C GLU A 662 13.06 14.36 -4.70
N ASP A 663 12.23 14.21 -3.67
CA ASP A 663 12.67 13.82 -2.32
C ASP A 663 12.76 12.28 -2.17
N ARG A 664 12.12 11.52 -3.06
CA ARG A 664 12.09 10.03 -2.99
C ARG A 664 13.49 9.43 -3.06
N GLY A 665 14.37 9.99 -3.89
CA GLY A 665 15.76 9.53 -4.03
C GLY A 665 16.56 9.67 -2.73
N THR A 666 16.38 10.78 -2.02
CA THR A 666 17.03 11.02 -0.72
C THR A 666 16.50 10.08 0.36
N ALA A 667 15.19 9.83 0.38
CA ALA A 667 14.57 8.89 1.30
C ALA A 667 15.07 7.45 1.07
N TYR A 668 15.11 7.00 -0.19
CA TYR A 668 15.67 5.70 -0.58
C TYR A 668 17.13 5.54 -0.11
N ALA A 669 17.98 6.54 -0.39
CA ALA A 669 19.38 6.53 0.02
C ALA A 669 19.55 6.47 1.55
N THR A 670 18.71 7.22 2.28
CA THR A 670 18.71 7.25 3.74
C THR A 670 18.32 5.90 4.33
N PHE A 671 17.26 5.29 3.81
CA PHE A 671 16.80 3.97 4.23
C PHE A 671 17.89 2.91 3.98
N LEU A 672 18.45 2.88 2.78
CA LEU A 672 19.46 1.90 2.39
C LEU A 672 20.75 2.05 3.20
N LYS A 673 21.18 3.29 3.49
CA LYS A 673 22.32 3.55 4.38
C LYS A 673 22.08 3.02 5.80
N ALA A 674 20.88 3.24 6.35
CA ALA A 674 20.51 2.73 7.67
C ALA A 674 20.43 1.19 7.68
N ALA A 675 19.96 0.58 6.59
CA ALA A 675 19.96 -0.87 6.43
C ALA A 675 21.39 -1.44 6.38
N MET A 676 22.29 -0.84 5.61
CA MET A 676 23.69 -1.27 5.50
C MET A 676 24.48 -1.13 6.81
N GLN A 677 24.08 -0.23 7.72
CA GLN A 677 24.71 -0.09 9.04
C GLN A 677 24.33 -1.21 10.00
N GLU A 678 23.21 -1.89 9.76
CA GLU A 678 22.75 -2.99 10.59
C GLU A 678 23.39 -4.31 10.15
N PRO A 679 24.18 -4.99 11.01
CA PRO A 679 24.86 -6.24 10.66
C PRO A 679 23.94 -7.43 10.41
N THR A 680 22.69 -7.39 10.91
CA THR A 680 21.72 -8.47 10.68
C THR A 680 21.01 -8.37 9.33
N ILE A 681 20.92 -7.19 8.71
CA ILE A 681 20.22 -7.03 7.44
C ILE A 681 21.10 -7.54 6.29
N VAL A 682 20.53 -8.43 5.47
CA VAL A 682 21.18 -9.06 4.31
C VAL A 682 20.58 -8.61 2.96
N GLY A 683 19.58 -7.74 2.98
CA GLY A 683 18.96 -7.22 1.77
C GLY A 683 17.76 -6.30 2.05
N VAL A 684 17.37 -5.55 1.03
CA VAL A 684 16.15 -4.74 1.01
C VAL A 684 15.46 -4.82 -0.35
N HIS A 685 14.14 -4.98 -0.37
CA HIS A 685 13.34 -5.11 -1.59
C HIS A 685 12.34 -3.95 -1.70
N TRP A 686 12.43 -3.20 -2.80
CA TRP A 686 11.56 -2.06 -3.11
C TRP A 686 10.16 -2.53 -3.52
N PHE A 687 9.11 -1.92 -2.97
CA PHE A 687 7.74 -2.10 -3.43
C PHE A 687 7.26 -0.81 -4.12
N GLN A 688 7.10 -0.74 -5.45
CA GLN A 688 7.20 -1.81 -6.45
C GLN A 688 7.69 -1.27 -7.81
N TYR A 689 7.70 -2.11 -8.85
CA TYR A 689 8.18 -1.73 -10.18
C TYR A 689 7.39 -0.59 -10.84
N LEU A 690 6.06 -0.71 -10.84
CA LEU A 690 5.14 0.14 -11.61
C LEU A 690 4.28 1.01 -10.67
N ASP A 691 4.02 2.25 -11.10
CA ASP A 691 3.00 3.10 -10.49
C ASP A 691 1.61 2.49 -10.68
N GLN A 692 0.78 2.62 -9.65
CA GLN A 692 -0.56 2.06 -9.70
C GLN A 692 -1.52 2.96 -10.51
N PRO A 693 -2.64 2.42 -11.02
CA PRO A 693 -3.59 3.18 -11.82
C PRO A 693 -4.22 4.31 -11.00
N VAL A 694 -4.42 5.46 -11.62
CA VAL A 694 -5.08 6.64 -10.99
C VAL A 694 -6.40 6.28 -10.29
N THR A 695 -7.15 5.34 -10.87
CA THR A 695 -8.47 4.91 -10.38
C THR A 695 -8.45 3.62 -9.56
N GLY A 696 -7.28 3.20 -9.08
CA GLY A 696 -7.13 2.05 -8.20
C GLY A 696 -6.87 0.74 -8.95
N ARG A 697 -5.90 -0.04 -8.48
CA ARG A 697 -5.62 -1.38 -8.98
C ARG A 697 -6.74 -2.37 -8.64
N LEU A 698 -6.83 -3.48 -9.39
CA LEU A 698 -7.91 -4.46 -9.23
C LEU A 698 -8.00 -5.06 -7.82
N LEU A 699 -6.86 -5.29 -7.16
CA LEU A 699 -6.81 -6.02 -5.90
C LEU A 699 -7.60 -5.32 -4.78
N ASP A 700 -7.29 -4.06 -4.50
CA ASP A 700 -7.73 -3.32 -3.31
C ASP A 700 -8.05 -1.84 -3.58
N GLY A 701 -7.89 -1.38 -4.83
CA GLY A 701 -8.12 0.02 -5.20
C GLY A 701 -6.95 0.94 -4.87
N GLU A 702 -5.77 0.44 -4.50
CA GLU A 702 -4.59 1.28 -4.33
C GLU A 702 -4.22 2.01 -5.64
N ASN A 703 -3.98 3.32 -5.53
CA ASN A 703 -3.67 4.23 -6.64
C ASN A 703 -2.47 5.12 -6.32
N GLY A 704 -1.39 4.44 -5.93
CA GLY A 704 -0.13 4.95 -5.46
C GLY A 704 0.86 5.43 -6.51
N HIS A 705 1.53 6.55 -6.24
CA HIS A 705 2.73 6.98 -6.95
C HIS A 705 3.97 6.61 -6.14
N PHE A 706 4.52 5.44 -6.43
CA PHE A 706 5.72 4.90 -5.79
C PHE A 706 6.43 3.84 -6.65
N GLY A 707 6.09 3.73 -7.93
CA GLY A 707 6.79 2.92 -8.91
C GLY A 707 8.17 3.47 -9.27
N LEU A 708 9.00 2.63 -9.86
CA LEU A 708 10.22 3.05 -10.56
C LEU A 708 9.87 3.64 -11.93
N VAL A 709 8.77 3.17 -12.53
CA VAL A 709 8.22 3.64 -13.81
C VAL A 709 6.75 4.02 -13.66
N GLY A 710 6.31 5.01 -14.43
CA GLY A 710 4.90 5.39 -14.54
C GLY A 710 4.07 4.38 -15.34
N ILE A 711 2.73 4.52 -15.31
CA ILE A 711 1.80 3.71 -16.14
C ILE A 711 2.09 3.78 -17.65
N THR A 712 2.88 4.78 -18.08
CA THR A 712 3.35 5.00 -19.45
C THR A 712 4.65 4.25 -19.79
N ASP A 713 5.15 3.39 -18.90
CA ASP A 713 6.46 2.73 -19.00
C ASP A 713 7.66 3.68 -19.02
N VAL A 714 7.46 4.95 -18.64
CA VAL A 714 8.52 5.96 -18.56
C VAL A 714 9.12 5.95 -17.15
N PRO A 715 10.46 5.81 -17.00
CA PRO A 715 11.10 5.85 -15.69
C PRO A 715 11.09 7.27 -15.09
N TYR A 716 10.94 7.33 -13.78
CA TYR A 716 11.16 8.57 -13.01
C TYR A 716 12.66 8.85 -12.90
N GLN A 717 13.19 9.57 -13.89
CA GLN A 717 14.64 9.60 -14.15
C GLN A 717 15.49 10.09 -12.97
N GLY A 718 15.02 11.13 -12.26
CA GLY A 718 15.71 11.65 -11.08
C GLY A 718 15.78 10.61 -9.97
N PHE A 719 14.67 9.94 -9.69
CA PHE A 719 14.59 8.87 -8.70
C PHE A 719 15.43 7.65 -9.09
N VAL A 720 15.29 7.15 -10.32
CA VAL A 720 16.05 5.99 -10.81
C VAL A 720 17.57 6.23 -10.78
N ALA A 721 18.03 7.44 -11.10
CA ALA A 721 19.45 7.78 -10.99
C ALA A 721 19.94 7.76 -9.53
N ALA A 722 19.12 8.23 -8.58
CA ALA A 722 19.42 8.20 -7.16
C ALA A 722 19.41 6.76 -6.59
N VAL A 723 18.46 5.93 -7.01
CA VAL A 723 18.38 4.50 -6.68
C VAL A 723 19.66 3.80 -7.15
N ARG A 724 20.03 3.98 -8.43
CA ARG A 724 21.24 3.40 -9.01
C ARG A 724 22.48 3.76 -8.19
N LYS A 725 22.66 5.04 -7.91
CA LYS A 725 23.79 5.52 -7.11
C LYS A 725 23.81 4.87 -5.73
N SER A 726 22.67 4.84 -5.05
CA SER A 726 22.57 4.28 -3.70
C SER A 726 22.85 2.77 -3.66
N ASN A 727 22.40 2.04 -4.68
CA ASN A 727 22.68 0.61 -4.84
C ASN A 727 24.18 0.35 -5.03
N GLN A 728 24.84 1.11 -5.91
CA GLN A 728 26.29 1.02 -6.12
C GLN A 728 27.07 1.37 -4.85
N ASP A 729 26.72 2.49 -4.20
CA ASP A 729 27.38 2.95 -2.96
C ASP A 729 27.25 1.89 -1.84
N SER A 730 26.14 1.14 -1.81
CA SER A 730 25.90 0.06 -0.83
C SER A 730 26.74 -1.19 -1.09
N LEU A 731 26.87 -1.60 -2.35
CA LEU A 731 27.76 -2.71 -2.73
C LEU A 731 29.23 -2.35 -2.49
N ASP A 732 29.64 -1.12 -2.77
CA ASP A 732 30.98 -0.62 -2.45
C ASP A 732 31.23 -0.57 -0.94
N GLN A 733 30.21 -0.18 -0.15
CA GLN A 733 30.29 -0.22 1.31
C GLN A 733 30.44 -1.66 1.80
N LEU A 734 29.67 -2.61 1.27
CA LEU A 734 29.78 -4.02 1.62
C LEU A 734 31.18 -4.54 1.32
N ALA A 735 31.71 -4.28 0.12
CA ALA A 735 33.05 -4.68 -0.29
C ALA A 735 34.14 -4.23 0.70
N LYS A 736 34.03 -2.99 1.20
CA LYS A 736 34.98 -2.43 2.20
C LYS A 736 34.90 -3.09 3.58
N THR A 737 33.79 -3.76 3.90
CA THR A 737 33.63 -4.50 5.15
C THR A 737 34.12 -5.94 5.07
N LEU A 738 34.47 -6.43 3.87
CA LEU A 738 34.92 -7.80 3.69
C LEU A 738 36.36 -7.98 4.22
N PRO A 739 36.65 -9.07 4.95
CA PRO A 739 38.00 -9.35 5.42
C PRO A 739 38.98 -9.48 4.26
N ALA A 740 40.20 -8.96 4.45
CA ALA A 740 41.27 -9.14 3.48
C ALA A 740 41.57 -10.63 3.29
N VAL A 741 41.85 -11.04 2.06
CA VAL A 741 42.34 -12.40 1.76
C VAL A 741 43.66 -12.58 2.50
N ALA A 742 43.74 -13.54 3.43
CA ALA A 742 45.00 -13.88 4.08
C ALA A 742 46.02 -14.28 3.00
N PRO A 743 47.28 -13.82 3.07
CA PRO A 743 48.30 -14.24 2.11
C PRO A 743 48.37 -15.76 2.10
N ALA A 744 48.30 -16.38 0.92
CA ALA A 744 48.51 -17.81 0.79
C ALA A 744 49.88 -18.15 1.40
N GLU A 745 49.90 -18.99 2.44
CA GLU A 745 51.15 -19.53 2.96
C GLU A 745 51.84 -20.25 1.78
N SER A 746 52.92 -19.65 1.28
CA SER A 746 53.81 -20.30 0.34
C SER A 746 54.38 -21.52 1.05
N GLY A 747 53.82 -22.69 0.77
CA GLY A 747 54.33 -23.97 1.22
C GLY A 747 55.71 -24.21 0.62
N ASP A 748 56.74 -23.66 1.26
CA ASP A 748 58.11 -24.06 1.04
C ASP A 748 58.28 -25.45 1.69
N LYS A 749 57.98 -26.49 0.91
CA LYS A 749 58.41 -27.85 1.23
C LYS A 749 59.93 -27.91 1.07
N GLY A 750 60.63 -27.43 2.10
CA GLY A 750 62.04 -27.73 2.32
C GLY A 750 62.22 -29.24 2.42
N ALA A 751 62.67 -29.84 1.31
CA ALA A 751 63.05 -31.24 1.22
C ALA A 751 64.25 -31.50 2.14
N ASN A 752 63.98 -32.06 3.32
CA ASN A 752 65.03 -32.53 4.22
C ASN A 752 65.47 -33.94 3.75
N HIS A 753 66.48 -34.00 2.89
CA HIS A 753 67.17 -35.25 2.55
C HIS A 753 68.02 -35.72 3.74
N GLY A 754 67.47 -36.63 4.54
CA GLY A 754 68.23 -37.43 5.50
C GLY A 754 69.14 -38.42 4.77
N LYS A 755 70.44 -38.15 4.74
CA LYS A 755 71.48 -39.17 4.46
C LYS A 755 71.67 -40.02 5.72
N GLY A 756 71.20 -41.27 5.67
CA GLY A 756 71.62 -42.31 6.60
C GLY A 756 73.05 -42.76 6.27
N GLY A 757 73.98 -42.49 7.18
CA GLY A 757 75.31 -43.10 7.22
C GLY A 757 75.37 -44.05 8.42
N ALA A 758 75.60 -45.33 8.14
CA ALA A 758 75.77 -46.39 9.12
C ALA A 758 77.16 -46.36 9.76
N HIS A 759 77.24 -46.61 11.07
CA HIS A 759 78.37 -47.26 11.75
C HIS A 759 77.94 -47.77 13.14
N LYS A 760 77.52 -49.04 13.21
CA LYS A 760 78.17 -50.15 13.94
C LYS A 760 77.27 -51.38 13.94
#